data_AF-A0A4V2Z4L2-F1
#
_entry.id   AF-A0A4V2Z4L2-F1
#
_cell.length_a   1.000
_cell.length_b   1.000
_cell.length_c   1.000
_cell.angle_alpha   90.00
_cell.angle_beta   90.00
_cell.angle_gamma   90.00
#
_symmetry.space_group_name_H-M   'P 1'
#
loop_
_entity.id
_entity.type
_entity.pdbx_description
1 polymer ?
#
loop_
_entity_poly.entity_id
_entity_poly.type
_entity_poly.pdbx_seq_one_letter_code
_entity_poly.pdbx_strand_id
1 'polypeptide(L)'
;MIFSTFGKKRSSVYLLLILLLASCETETEKGLDQYYPYRSVTVLKLSDVPKTDYFIGLDRIDIPLLATAFNAAGEEVEVSDEVIYFTVNDERLDDNSFTTQAEGTYQLVAHLGKIASDTITVRALDPSKLSLHISADASQQSGFVADGKASLDFQVKLFHNGVAVPLSSQFILYCNNEVIGNRPFTTRRAGEYKFKASGANLVSNEIVIEAPSPVKTLRLSKENNDLNFFGYNISETGLVLEGLDGNGQSVALSEEIKLYKDDIEIDKNTKFKTNDLGRVTFRAKGYKNESNEISIDVKSPVKSLKLAYSRVGNIFWADGVSEISLSLQAFDFNGQSIAPTPDVKLFFGSQVIDYTKRFTTTQSGDLKFKAKGFNSESEEITVTAVAPANYKVVRIPVIFHEVNTTALTEAKINEIISGVSKAFRNQWNSTGGPKDPNSSDLFIEVYAAERDPSGNLLAIKGLNRVKSQKQTFKVDNSKSLNEAVEDAWAYYWNPEQYFNIWVYPNMEGDFYGASWAYFPFVTQHLQGVGVLSKGRDIHYTYGAFLNARHLGPGDGVQVTAHEMGHALGLSHVFDGDLSTHNGCSKGDPDYCQDTKYYDRGAYEQNIVTASRYNRTSCDGETYVATNFMDYFYSHDNSFTFDQRSRVRHVINYALWLPTPFNGFNNGRKTSNGYMKKPADFKYTKPVSCIIPVD
;
A
#
# COMPACT_ATOMS: atom_id res chain seq x y z
N MET A 1 46.68 67.38 89.07
CA MET A 1 47.14 66.26 88.21
C MET A 1 46.80 66.64 86.78
N ILE A 2 47.51 67.61 86.23
CA ILE A 2 48.86 67.69 85.64
C ILE A 2 48.59 67.87 84.14
N PHE A 3 48.96 69.07 83.74
CA PHE A 3 48.34 69.95 82.79
C PHE A 3 49.52 70.55 82.01
N SER A 4 49.24 71.06 80.81
CA SER A 4 49.91 72.28 80.29
C SER A 4 51.38 72.04 79.84
N THR A 5 52.01 72.74 78.91
CA THR A 5 51.70 73.93 78.09
C THR A 5 53.01 74.35 77.40
N PHE A 6 52.89 75.32 76.48
CA PHE A 6 53.88 76.35 76.15
C PHE A 6 55.08 75.90 75.30
N GLY A 7 55.49 76.61 74.25
CA GLY A 7 55.06 77.92 73.79
C GLY A 7 56.26 78.73 73.30
N LYS A 8 56.02 79.48 72.23
CA LYS A 8 56.46 80.86 71.98
C LYS A 8 57.98 81.19 71.89
N LYS A 9 58.25 81.82 70.73
CA LYS A 9 58.77 83.19 70.52
C LYS A 9 60.26 83.36 70.20
N ARG A 10 60.45 84.13 69.10
CA ARG A 10 61.35 85.30 68.90
C ARG A 10 62.85 85.01 69.04
N SER A 11 63.80 85.68 68.39
CA SER A 11 63.98 86.77 67.41
C SER A 11 65.49 87.06 67.48
N SER A 12 66.02 87.87 66.56
CA SER A 12 67.33 88.58 66.64
C SER A 12 68.50 87.78 66.05
N VAL A 13 69.01 88.10 64.85
CA VAL A 13 69.78 89.31 64.44
C VAL A 13 71.21 89.32 65.02
N TYR A 14 72.15 89.71 64.15
CA TYR A 14 73.60 90.00 64.30
C TYR A 14 74.52 88.86 63.81
N LEU A 15 75.17 88.94 62.65
CA LEU A 15 76.03 89.95 62.02
C LEU A 15 77.49 89.89 62.55
N LEU A 16 78.36 89.51 61.60
CA LEU A 16 79.72 90.00 61.32
C LEU A 16 80.93 89.56 62.17
N LEU A 17 81.99 89.26 61.38
CA LEU A 17 83.42 89.57 61.58
C LEU A 17 84.16 88.77 62.67
N ILE A 18 85.42 88.34 62.56
CA ILE A 18 86.45 88.15 61.52
C ILE A 18 87.71 87.71 62.30
N LEU A 19 88.55 86.89 61.65
CA LEU A 19 89.99 86.63 61.88
C LEU A 19 90.49 85.82 63.10
N LEU A 20 91.14 84.71 62.70
CA LEU A 20 92.45 84.19 63.13
C LEU A 20 92.65 83.86 64.62
N LEU A 21 92.83 82.57 64.92
CA LEU A 21 94.18 81.99 65.01
C LEU A 21 94.12 80.46 65.04
N ALA A 22 95.19 79.87 64.53
CA ALA A 22 95.41 78.46 64.29
C ALA A 22 95.34 77.59 65.55
N SER A 23 94.68 76.44 65.41
CA SER A 23 94.95 75.22 66.17
C SER A 23 95.01 74.09 65.16
N CYS A 24 96.21 73.58 64.93
CA CYS A 24 96.50 72.45 64.08
C CYS A 24 96.04 71.18 64.81
N GLU A 25 94.95 70.57 64.36
CA GLU A 25 94.64 69.16 64.63
C GLU A 25 94.63 68.41 63.29
N THR A 26 95.27 67.25 63.34
CA THR A 26 95.76 66.42 62.24
C THR A 26 94.69 66.03 61.22
N GLU A 27 94.98 66.25 59.93
CA GLU A 27 94.28 65.59 58.81
C GLU A 27 94.37 64.06 58.99
N THR A 28 93.25 63.43 59.34
CA THR A 28 93.06 62.01 59.06
C THR A 28 92.99 61.85 57.55
N GLU A 29 93.99 61.20 56.96
CA GLU A 29 93.94 60.67 55.59
C GLU A 29 92.58 60.01 55.36
N LYS A 30 91.76 60.60 54.49
CA LYS A 30 90.58 59.91 53.97
C LYS A 30 91.07 58.74 53.13
N GLY A 31 90.70 57.52 53.52
CA GLY A 31 91.05 56.31 52.77
C GLY A 31 90.57 56.39 51.32
N LEU A 32 91.33 55.76 50.41
CA LEU A 32 91.09 55.75 48.96
C LEU A 32 89.64 55.44 48.56
N ASP A 33 88.90 54.72 49.39
CA ASP A 33 87.51 54.29 49.14
C ASP A 33 86.50 55.44 49.16
N GLN A 34 86.78 56.56 49.86
CA GLN A 34 85.93 57.76 49.82
C GLN A 34 86.13 58.60 48.54
N TYR A 35 87.22 58.41 47.81
CA TYR A 35 87.46 59.04 46.50
C TYR A 35 86.92 58.21 45.33
N TYR A 36 86.61 56.93 45.55
CA TYR A 36 86.14 55.99 44.54
C TYR A 36 85.03 55.06 45.10
N PRO A 37 83.83 55.60 45.42
CA PRO A 37 82.76 54.85 46.12
C PRO A 37 82.32 53.57 45.39
N TYR A 38 82.50 53.50 44.07
CA TYR A 38 82.27 52.30 43.26
C TYR A 38 83.12 51.09 43.67
N ARG A 39 84.24 51.26 44.40
CA ARG A 39 85.06 50.15 44.91
C ARG A 39 84.34 49.32 45.98
N SER A 40 83.35 49.90 46.65
CA SER A 40 82.54 49.22 47.68
C SER A 40 81.34 48.46 47.13
N VAL A 41 81.00 48.67 45.85
CA VAL A 41 79.88 48.01 45.19
C VAL A 41 80.23 46.55 44.94
N THR A 42 79.31 45.66 45.28
CA THR A 42 79.44 44.21 45.01
C THR A 42 78.26 43.64 44.24
N VAL A 43 77.12 44.35 44.21
CA VAL A 43 75.91 43.93 43.49
C VAL A 43 75.34 45.11 42.72
N LEU A 44 74.86 44.86 41.51
CA LEU A 44 74.11 45.81 40.69
C LEU A 44 72.76 45.16 40.36
N LYS A 45 71.66 45.92 40.36
CA LYS A 45 70.34 45.42 39.97
C LYS A 45 69.71 46.33 38.93
N LEU A 46 69.13 45.74 37.90
CA LEU A 46 68.38 46.47 36.88
C LEU A 46 66.92 46.63 37.35
N SER A 47 66.33 47.80 37.12
CA SER A 47 64.93 48.06 37.46
C SER A 47 63.98 47.31 36.53
N ASP A 48 62.84 46.84 37.04
CA ASP A 48 61.81 46.17 36.25
C ASP A 48 61.31 47.04 35.08
N VAL A 49 61.00 46.39 33.96
CA VAL A 49 60.42 47.04 32.77
C VAL A 49 58.88 46.93 32.77
N PRO A 50 58.13 47.89 32.18
CA PRO A 50 56.66 47.90 32.22
C PRO A 50 55.97 46.65 31.66
N LYS A 51 56.61 45.98 30.69
CA LYS A 51 56.21 44.69 30.11
C LYS A 51 57.41 44.07 29.41
N THR A 52 57.35 42.77 29.12
CA THR A 52 58.44 42.05 28.45
C THR A 52 58.17 41.79 26.96
N ASP A 53 56.93 41.99 26.49
CA ASP A 53 56.55 41.86 25.08
C ASP A 53 56.02 43.19 24.52
N TYR A 54 56.63 43.66 23.45
CA TYR A 54 56.25 44.88 22.75
C TYR A 54 56.02 44.59 21.26
N PHE A 55 54.93 45.13 20.72
CA PHE A 55 54.64 45.08 19.29
C PHE A 55 55.17 46.34 18.62
N ILE A 56 56.13 46.19 17.71
CA ILE A 56 56.80 47.29 17.02
C ILE A 56 55.74 48.15 16.31
N GLY A 57 55.76 49.47 16.55
CA GLY A 57 54.83 50.41 15.92
C GLY A 57 53.40 50.45 16.49
N LEU A 58 53.00 49.49 17.33
CA LEU A 58 51.73 49.53 18.08
C LEU A 58 51.95 49.97 19.53
N ASP A 59 53.06 49.53 20.13
CA ASP A 59 53.48 49.95 21.46
C ASP A 59 54.58 51.01 21.40
N ARG A 60 54.62 51.88 22.40
CA ARG A 60 55.74 52.83 22.58
C ARG A 60 56.94 52.07 23.16
N ILE A 61 57.93 51.76 22.32
CA ILE A 61 59.17 51.07 22.73
C ILE A 61 60.27 52.10 23.02
N ASP A 62 60.09 52.81 24.14
CA ASP A 62 61.09 53.69 24.72
C ASP A 62 61.18 53.35 26.21
N ILE A 63 62.05 52.39 26.52
CA ILE A 63 62.18 51.81 27.85
C ILE A 63 63.33 52.51 28.57
N PRO A 64 63.08 53.42 29.53
CA PRO A 64 64.15 54.01 30.33
C PRO A 64 64.78 52.92 31.21
N LEU A 65 66.11 52.84 31.20
CA LEU A 65 66.87 51.87 31.98
C LEU A 65 67.49 52.56 33.20
N LEU A 66 67.28 51.96 34.36
CA LEU A 66 67.78 52.44 35.64
C LEU A 66 68.35 51.26 36.41
N ALA A 67 69.52 51.45 37.03
CA ALA A 67 70.15 50.43 37.86
C ALA A 67 70.55 51.01 39.21
N THR A 68 70.48 50.17 40.23
CA THR A 68 70.82 50.54 41.61
C THR A 68 71.98 49.68 42.10
N ALA A 69 73.00 50.32 42.65
CA ALA A 69 74.23 49.67 43.14
C ALA A 69 74.17 49.42 44.65
N PHE A 70 74.67 48.27 45.09
CA PHE A 70 74.65 47.86 46.50
C PHE A 70 76.02 47.35 46.96
N ASN A 71 76.36 47.62 48.23
CA ASN A 71 77.56 47.09 48.88
C ASN A 71 77.36 45.62 49.34
N ALA A 72 78.42 45.03 49.91
CA ALA A 72 78.38 43.64 50.40
C ALA A 72 77.38 43.40 51.55
N ALA A 73 76.98 44.46 52.26
CA ALA A 73 75.94 44.42 53.30
C ALA A 73 74.52 44.59 52.75
N GLY A 74 74.37 44.83 51.44
CA GLY A 74 73.08 45.05 50.77
C GLY A 74 72.54 46.47 50.89
N GLU A 75 73.36 47.43 51.34
CA GLU A 75 73.00 48.84 51.42
C GLU A 75 73.27 49.53 50.08
N GLU A 76 72.41 50.47 49.69
CA GLU A 76 72.56 51.23 48.45
C GLU A 76 73.79 52.13 48.49
N VAL A 77 74.57 52.11 47.41
CA VAL A 77 75.78 52.92 47.25
C VAL A 77 75.52 53.93 46.15
N GLU A 78 75.61 55.21 46.51
CA GLU A 78 75.50 56.29 45.54
C GLU A 78 76.72 56.27 44.61
N VAL A 79 76.45 56.00 43.34
CA VAL A 79 77.44 55.99 42.25
C VAL A 79 76.98 56.96 41.17
N SER A 80 77.93 57.66 40.54
CA SER A 80 77.60 58.57 39.45
C SER A 80 76.94 57.82 38.28
N ASP A 81 75.89 58.38 37.70
CA ASP A 81 75.24 57.82 36.51
C ASP A 81 76.22 57.70 35.32
N GLU A 82 77.31 58.47 35.31
CA GLU A 82 78.35 58.42 34.26
C GLU A 82 79.21 57.15 34.29
N VAL A 83 79.22 56.40 35.41
CA VAL A 83 80.03 55.17 35.54
C VAL A 83 79.23 53.89 35.31
N ILE A 84 77.89 53.96 35.37
CA ILE A 84 77.01 52.86 34.97
C ILE A 84 76.78 52.95 33.46
N TYR A 85 76.87 51.81 32.79
CA TYR A 85 76.46 51.72 31.39
C TYR A 85 75.59 50.50 31.16
N PHE A 86 74.71 50.59 30.18
CA PHE A 86 73.81 49.51 29.84
C PHE A 86 74.29 48.81 28.58
N THR A 87 74.04 47.51 28.49
CA THR A 87 74.23 46.74 27.28
C THR A 87 72.93 46.11 26.84
N VAL A 88 72.72 46.04 25.54
CA VAL A 88 71.72 45.19 24.90
C VAL A 88 72.43 44.09 24.13
N ASN A 89 72.13 42.81 24.42
CA ASN A 89 72.79 41.67 23.78
C ASN A 89 74.33 41.80 23.77
N ASP A 90 74.90 42.20 24.91
CA ASP A 90 76.34 42.45 25.15
C ASP A 90 76.94 43.67 24.41
N GLU A 91 76.16 44.42 23.62
CA GLU A 91 76.59 45.67 22.99
C GLU A 91 76.21 46.87 23.85
N ARG A 92 77.14 47.80 24.07
CA ARG A 92 76.93 48.99 24.91
C ARG A 92 75.94 49.96 24.26
N LEU A 93 74.96 50.44 25.03
CA LEU A 93 74.05 51.50 24.64
C LEU A 93 74.70 52.87 24.81
N ASP A 94 74.43 53.77 23.86
CA ASP A 94 74.89 55.17 23.90
C ASP A 94 74.05 56.01 24.88
N ASP A 95 72.77 55.66 25.05
CA ASP A 95 71.81 56.31 25.94
C ASP A 95 71.27 55.32 27.01
N ASN A 96 70.77 55.87 28.11
CA ASN A 96 70.16 55.08 29.20
C ASN A 96 68.70 54.65 28.89
N SER A 97 68.36 54.42 27.62
CA SER A 97 67.07 53.84 27.23
C SER A 97 67.24 52.80 26.13
N PHE A 98 66.36 51.80 26.14
CA PHE A 98 66.27 50.81 25.07
C PHE A 98 65.13 51.15 24.13
N THR A 99 65.46 51.30 22.85
CA THR A 99 64.51 51.42 21.75
C THR A 99 64.89 50.44 20.66
N THR A 100 63.91 49.90 19.93
CA THR A 100 64.17 49.11 18.73
C THR A 100 63.04 49.25 17.73
N GLN A 101 63.41 49.20 16.45
CA GLN A 101 62.50 49.05 15.31
C GLN A 101 62.67 47.67 14.64
N ALA A 102 63.59 46.85 15.14
CA ALA A 102 63.85 45.51 14.65
C ALA A 102 63.17 44.48 15.56
N GLU A 103 62.61 43.44 14.94
CA GLU A 103 62.09 42.28 15.65
C GLU A 103 63.24 41.49 16.28
N GLY A 104 63.08 41.09 17.53
CA GLY A 104 64.12 40.36 18.22
C GLY A 104 63.85 40.14 19.70
N THR A 105 64.69 39.30 20.29
CA THR A 105 64.80 39.16 21.75
C THR A 105 66.04 39.91 22.19
N TYR A 106 65.89 40.76 23.20
CA TYR A 106 66.89 41.70 23.66
C TYR A 106 67.13 41.47 25.15
N GLN A 107 68.38 41.18 25.48
CA GLN A 107 68.84 40.99 26.85
C GLN A 107 69.46 42.29 27.34
N LEU A 108 68.81 42.91 28.32
CA LEU A 108 69.21 44.18 28.91
C LEU A 108 69.96 43.92 30.21
N VAL A 109 71.16 44.50 30.33
CA VAL A 109 72.04 44.34 31.49
C VAL A 109 72.69 45.69 31.82
N ALA A 110 72.76 46.05 33.09
CA ALA A 110 73.56 47.18 33.56
C ALA A 110 74.94 46.71 34.01
N HIS A 111 75.96 47.55 33.84
CA HIS A 111 77.34 47.28 34.19
C HIS A 111 77.96 48.43 34.97
N LEU A 112 78.74 48.09 36.00
CA LEU A 112 79.63 48.98 36.73
C LEU A 112 81.01 48.33 36.84
N GLY A 113 81.94 48.73 35.99
CA GLY A 113 83.25 48.09 35.89
C GLY A 113 83.15 46.61 35.50
N LYS A 114 83.47 45.70 36.43
CA LYS A 114 83.37 44.23 36.25
C LYS A 114 82.09 43.61 36.81
N ILE A 115 81.22 44.42 37.41
CA ILE A 115 79.98 43.97 38.06
C ILE A 115 78.85 44.16 37.05
N ALA A 116 78.09 43.09 36.79
CA ALA A 116 76.92 43.10 35.93
C ALA A 116 75.65 42.90 36.78
N SER A 117 74.54 43.48 36.34
CA SER A 117 73.22 43.23 36.93
C SER A 117 72.65 41.86 36.51
N ASP A 118 71.48 41.56 37.05
CA ASP A 118 70.55 40.61 36.44
C ASP A 118 70.13 41.03 35.03
N THR A 119 69.73 40.04 34.23
CA THR A 119 69.34 40.21 32.83
C THR A 119 67.82 40.30 32.72
N ILE A 120 67.32 41.39 32.16
CA ILE A 120 65.91 41.50 31.76
C ILE A 120 65.79 41.19 30.27
N THR A 121 64.90 40.26 29.92
CA THR A 121 64.63 39.89 28.53
C THR A 121 63.38 40.61 28.01
N VAL A 122 63.53 41.38 26.94
CA VAL A 122 62.45 42.05 26.23
C VAL A 122 62.33 41.51 24.81
N ARG A 123 61.11 41.26 24.33
CA ARG A 123 60.83 40.84 22.96
C ARG A 123 60.13 41.96 22.21
N ALA A 124 60.72 42.38 21.10
CA ALA A 124 60.07 43.23 20.12
C ALA A 124 59.52 42.33 19.00
N LEU A 125 58.20 42.34 18.83
CA LEU A 125 57.47 41.46 17.92
C LEU A 125 56.96 42.28 16.73
N ASP A 126 57.07 41.70 15.53
CA ASP A 126 56.62 42.33 14.29
C ASP A 126 55.08 42.25 14.19
N PRO A 127 54.36 43.40 14.13
CA PRO A 127 52.90 43.40 14.06
C PRO A 127 52.35 42.73 12.79
N SER A 128 53.13 42.65 11.71
CA SER A 128 52.70 41.99 10.47
C SER A 128 52.52 40.47 10.61
N LYS A 129 53.09 39.87 11.67
CA LYS A 129 53.04 38.44 11.97
C LYS A 129 51.97 38.09 13.01
N LEU A 130 51.11 39.06 13.36
CA LEU A 130 50.00 38.85 14.28
C LEU A 130 48.75 38.37 13.55
N SER A 131 48.03 37.43 14.18
CA SER A 131 46.69 37.03 13.76
C SER A 131 45.75 36.91 14.96
N LEU A 132 44.50 37.32 14.76
CA LEU A 132 43.43 37.18 15.75
C LEU A 132 42.57 35.97 15.36
N HIS A 133 42.20 35.13 16.32
CA HIS A 133 41.38 33.96 16.06
C HIS A 133 40.18 33.90 17.01
N ILE A 134 39.01 33.59 16.46
CA ILE A 134 37.78 33.32 17.21
C ILE A 134 37.40 31.84 17.08
N SER A 135 36.90 31.29 18.17
CA SER A 135 36.31 29.95 18.24
C SER A 135 35.09 29.96 19.16
N ALA A 136 34.08 29.13 18.88
CA ALA A 136 32.93 28.91 19.77
C ALA A 136 33.14 27.65 20.62
N ASP A 137 32.55 27.59 21.81
CA ASP A 137 32.62 26.40 22.67
C ASP A 137 32.02 25.16 21.98
N ALA A 138 32.86 24.16 21.74
CA ALA A 138 32.48 22.95 21.01
C ALA A 138 31.37 22.14 21.71
N SER A 139 31.27 22.19 23.05
CA SER A 139 30.23 21.47 23.80
C SER A 139 28.85 22.10 23.66
N GLN A 140 28.79 23.40 23.35
CA GLN A 140 27.55 24.15 23.19
C GLN A 140 27.04 24.11 21.74
N GLN A 141 27.93 23.94 20.76
CA GLN A 141 27.58 23.92 19.33
C GLN A 141 26.61 22.79 18.97
N SER A 142 26.78 21.58 19.51
CA SER A 142 25.90 20.44 19.19
C SER A 142 24.46 20.58 19.70
N GLY A 143 24.24 21.43 20.70
CA GLY A 143 22.93 21.70 21.31
C GLY A 143 22.35 23.07 20.96
N PHE A 144 23.01 23.84 20.11
CA PHE A 144 22.58 25.20 19.79
C PHE A 144 21.39 25.19 18.82
N VAL A 145 20.25 25.71 19.28
CA VAL A 145 19.00 25.80 18.51
C VAL A 145 18.37 27.18 18.69
N ALA A 146 17.54 27.61 17.75
CA ALA A 146 16.89 28.92 17.79
C ALA A 146 15.69 28.97 18.76
N ASP A 147 15.87 28.58 20.02
CA ASP A 147 14.82 28.55 21.05
C ASP A 147 14.84 29.74 22.01
N GLY A 148 15.86 30.60 21.89
CA GLY A 148 16.11 31.75 22.77
C GLY A 148 16.63 31.40 24.17
N LYS A 149 17.08 30.16 24.38
CA LYS A 149 17.66 29.68 25.65
C LYS A 149 19.03 29.07 25.45
N ALA A 150 19.23 28.29 24.39
CA ALA A 150 20.54 27.75 24.03
C ALA A 150 21.50 28.91 23.77
N SER A 151 22.71 28.82 24.36
CA SER A 151 23.71 29.89 24.34
C SER A 151 25.04 29.40 23.78
N LEU A 152 25.74 30.30 23.07
CA LEU A 152 27.09 30.08 22.57
C LEU A 152 28.08 31.09 23.16
N ASP A 153 29.12 30.56 23.76
CA ASP A 153 30.28 31.30 24.25
C ASP A 153 31.40 31.29 23.21
N PHE A 154 32.17 32.38 23.18
CA PHE A 154 33.28 32.57 22.24
C PHE A 154 34.59 32.79 22.98
N GLN A 155 35.66 32.21 22.46
CA GLN A 155 37.04 32.49 22.86
C GLN A 155 37.76 33.23 21.73
N VAL A 156 38.40 34.36 22.08
CA VAL A 156 39.24 35.14 21.18
C VAL A 156 40.69 35.07 21.66
N LYS A 157 41.60 34.69 20.77
CA LYS A 157 43.03 34.53 21.06
C LYS A 157 43.88 35.28 20.03
N LEU A 158 44.96 35.90 20.50
CA LEU A 158 45.97 36.55 19.66
C LEU A 158 47.14 35.59 19.45
N PHE A 159 47.64 35.51 18.23
CA PHE A 159 48.77 34.68 17.85
C PHE A 159 49.85 35.53 17.21
N HIS A 160 51.12 35.23 17.50
CA HIS A 160 52.29 35.73 16.77
C HIS A 160 53.00 34.54 16.14
N ASN A 161 53.07 34.50 14.81
CA ASN A 161 53.66 33.39 14.05
C ASN A 161 53.14 32.00 14.49
N GLY A 162 51.83 31.90 14.76
CA GLY A 162 51.16 30.67 15.19
C GLY A 162 51.26 30.33 16.68
N VAL A 163 51.98 31.10 17.49
CA VAL A 163 52.08 30.90 18.94
C VAL A 163 51.15 31.87 19.67
N ALA A 164 50.36 31.38 20.62
CA ALA A 164 49.43 32.21 21.39
C ALA A 164 50.20 33.20 22.28
N VAL A 165 49.80 34.47 22.23
CA VAL A 165 50.36 35.55 23.04
C VAL A 165 49.24 36.26 23.82
N PRO A 166 49.53 36.89 24.97
CA PRO A 166 48.51 37.60 25.75
C PRO A 166 47.84 38.72 24.94
N LEU A 167 46.51 38.74 24.94
CA LEU A 167 45.72 39.82 24.35
C LEU A 167 45.49 40.89 25.43
N SER A 168 46.23 41.99 25.37
CA SER A 168 46.17 43.09 26.35
C SER A 168 45.09 44.15 26.05
N SER A 169 44.47 44.10 24.87
CA SER A 169 43.43 45.04 24.43
C SER A 169 42.03 44.42 24.45
N GLN A 170 41.00 45.26 24.64
CA GLN A 170 39.60 44.82 24.51
C GLN A 170 39.31 44.43 23.06
N PHE A 171 38.54 43.35 22.87
CA PHE A 171 38.03 42.93 21.56
C PHE A 171 36.53 43.19 21.45
N ILE A 172 36.04 43.33 20.23
CA ILE A 172 34.63 43.48 19.90
C ILE A 172 34.18 42.26 19.12
N LEU A 173 33.11 41.60 19.56
CA LEU A 173 32.47 40.50 18.84
C LEU A 173 31.38 41.02 17.91
N TYR A 174 31.34 40.45 16.71
CA TYR A 174 30.35 40.73 15.68
C TYR A 174 29.60 39.46 15.33
N CYS A 175 28.29 39.61 15.11
CA CYS A 175 27.43 38.61 14.50
C CYS A 175 26.75 39.23 13.28
N ASN A 176 26.91 38.66 12.10
CA ASN A 176 26.38 39.20 10.84
C ASN A 176 26.72 40.70 10.63
N ASN A 177 27.94 41.08 11.02
CA ASN A 177 28.48 42.45 11.03
C ASN A 177 27.89 43.42 12.09
N GLU A 178 27.02 42.96 13.00
CA GLU A 178 26.51 43.75 14.13
C GLU A 178 27.24 43.41 15.42
N VAL A 179 27.51 44.42 16.27
CA VAL A 179 28.20 44.24 17.55
C VAL A 179 27.31 43.54 18.56
N ILE A 180 27.75 42.39 19.10
CA ILE A 180 26.98 41.58 20.06
C ILE A 180 27.50 41.64 21.52
N GLY A 181 28.59 42.38 21.76
CA GLY A 181 29.23 42.46 23.08
C GLY A 181 29.87 41.13 23.52
N ASN A 182 30.39 41.07 24.75
CA ASN A 182 31.10 39.89 25.27
C ASN A 182 30.19 38.98 26.13
N ARG A 183 28.96 38.72 25.67
CA ARG A 183 27.98 37.86 26.35
C ARG A 183 27.72 36.59 25.53
N PRO A 184 27.26 35.50 26.15
CA PRO A 184 26.82 34.32 25.41
C PRO A 184 25.74 34.71 24.38
N PHE A 185 25.91 34.28 23.14
CA PHE A 185 24.96 34.55 22.07
C PHE A 185 23.77 33.61 22.15
N THR A 186 22.55 34.15 22.08
CA THR A 186 21.29 33.40 22.02
C THR A 186 20.44 33.94 20.88
N THR A 187 19.60 33.10 20.27
CA THR A 187 18.68 33.53 19.21
C THR A 187 17.37 32.76 19.23
N ARG A 188 16.29 33.41 18.76
CA ARG A 188 14.99 32.78 18.47
C ARG A 188 14.73 32.63 16.97
N ARG A 189 15.65 33.13 16.14
CA ARG A 189 15.51 33.10 14.69
C ARG A 189 16.39 31.99 14.13
N ALA A 190 15.78 31.06 13.41
CA ALA A 190 16.55 30.03 12.73
C ALA A 190 17.34 30.60 11.56
N GLY A 191 18.51 30.01 11.29
CA GLY A 191 19.36 30.37 10.16
C GLY A 191 20.85 30.36 10.47
N GLU A 192 21.62 30.79 9.48
CA GLU A 192 23.07 30.90 9.54
C GLU A 192 23.51 32.21 10.23
N TYR A 193 24.48 32.10 11.14
CA TYR A 193 25.08 33.23 11.84
C TYR A 193 26.60 33.23 11.65
N LYS A 194 27.14 34.37 11.23
CA LYS A 194 28.56 34.58 10.95
C LYS A 194 29.19 35.41 12.05
N PHE A 195 30.22 34.88 12.71
CA PHE A 195 30.88 35.53 13.82
C PHE A 195 32.32 35.91 13.49
N LYS A 196 32.70 37.12 13.91
CA LYS A 196 34.07 37.67 13.82
C LYS A 196 34.39 38.44 15.09
N ALA A 197 35.67 38.60 15.38
CA ALA A 197 36.17 39.51 16.41
C ALA A 197 37.08 40.57 15.78
N SER A 198 37.11 41.78 16.34
CA SER A 198 38.13 42.79 16.05
C SER A 198 38.84 43.22 17.33
N GLY A 199 40.14 43.50 17.25
CA GLY A 199 40.98 43.90 18.39
C GLY A 199 42.44 44.00 17.97
N ALA A 200 43.23 44.84 18.65
CA ALA A 200 44.63 45.11 18.30
C ALA A 200 44.86 45.50 16.81
N ASN A 201 43.93 46.25 16.22
CA ASN A 201 43.90 46.60 14.78
C ASN A 201 43.82 45.41 13.81
N LEU A 202 43.41 44.23 14.29
CA LEU A 202 43.23 43.01 13.51
C LEU A 202 41.75 42.61 13.48
N VAL A 203 41.40 41.81 12.47
CA VAL A 203 40.11 41.12 12.36
C VAL A 203 40.36 39.62 12.38
N SER A 204 39.55 38.87 13.12
CA SER A 204 39.71 37.42 13.22
C SER A 204 39.26 36.68 11.96
N ASN A 205 39.48 35.36 11.95
CA ASN A 205 38.73 34.46 11.07
C ASN A 205 37.21 34.61 11.28
N GLU A 206 36.43 34.22 10.27
CA GLU A 206 34.98 34.07 10.38
C GLU A 206 34.64 32.64 10.79
N ILE A 207 33.74 32.48 11.75
CA ILE A 207 33.10 31.17 12.02
C ILE A 207 31.62 31.26 11.68
N VAL A 208 31.09 30.19 11.10
CA VAL A 208 29.70 30.10 10.66
C VAL A 208 29.02 29.05 11.52
N ILE A 209 27.95 29.43 12.21
CA ILE A 209 27.15 28.52 13.04
C ILE A 209 25.71 28.56 12.58
N GLU A 210 25.11 27.40 12.36
CA GLU A 210 23.70 27.24 12.02
C GLU A 210 22.87 27.09 13.31
N ALA A 211 21.81 27.88 13.44
CA ALA A 211 20.81 27.71 14.50
C ALA A 211 19.53 27.14 13.87
N PRO A 212 19.27 25.82 13.92
CA PRO A 212 18.06 25.25 13.36
C PRO A 212 16.83 25.62 14.21
N SER A 213 15.63 25.55 13.59
CA SER A 213 14.36 25.66 14.30
C SER A 213 14.22 24.55 15.34
N PRO A 214 13.65 24.82 16.53
CA PRO A 214 13.45 23.78 17.55
C PRO A 214 12.42 22.74 17.10
N VAL A 215 12.69 21.46 17.38
CA VAL A 215 11.76 20.35 17.15
C VAL A 215 10.50 20.56 18.00
N LYS A 216 9.33 20.59 17.35
CA LYS A 216 8.01 20.73 17.99
C LYS A 216 7.22 19.44 18.00
N THR A 217 7.34 18.62 16.96
CA THR A 217 6.65 17.32 16.88
C THR A 217 7.59 16.26 16.30
N LEU A 218 7.32 14.99 16.64
CA LEU A 218 7.96 13.84 16.04
C LEU A 218 6.98 13.14 15.11
N ARG A 219 7.46 12.65 13.98
CA ARG A 219 6.66 11.86 13.03
C ARG A 219 7.36 10.55 12.70
N LEU A 220 6.62 9.45 12.79
CA LEU A 220 7.01 8.16 12.27
C LEU A 220 6.25 7.86 10.98
N SER A 221 6.95 7.36 9.98
CA SER A 221 6.37 6.89 8.72
C SER A 221 7.02 5.57 8.27
N LYS A 222 6.36 4.86 7.36
CA LYS A 222 6.88 3.63 6.75
C LYS A 222 7.75 4.01 5.55
N GLU A 223 8.90 3.36 5.38
CA GLU A 223 9.76 3.57 4.20
C GLU A 223 9.06 3.14 2.89
N ASN A 224 8.15 2.14 2.95
CA ASN A 224 7.30 1.71 1.85
C ASN A 224 5.83 1.53 2.27
N ASN A 225 4.89 1.83 1.36
CA ASN A 225 3.45 1.77 1.64
C ASN A 225 2.89 0.33 1.74
N ASP A 226 3.54 -0.68 1.13
CA ASP A 226 3.00 -2.04 0.95
C ASP A 226 3.73 -3.11 1.77
N LEU A 227 3.91 -2.88 3.07
CA LEU A 227 4.56 -3.86 3.93
C LEU A 227 3.54 -4.87 4.51
N ASN A 228 3.24 -5.94 3.75
CA ASN A 228 2.69 -7.18 4.32
C ASN A 228 3.87 -8.07 4.73
N PHE A 229 4.04 -8.31 6.04
CA PHE A 229 5.12 -9.16 6.53
C PHE A 229 4.69 -10.63 6.53
N PHE A 230 5.48 -11.51 5.94
CA PHE A 230 5.40 -12.96 6.05
C PHE A 230 6.54 -13.47 6.94
N GLY A 231 6.25 -13.77 8.21
CA GLY A 231 7.26 -14.04 9.24
C GLY A 231 8.06 -15.32 9.00
N TYR A 232 9.13 -15.27 8.21
CA TYR A 232 10.39 -16.05 8.26
C TYR A 232 11.17 -15.63 7.00
N ASN A 233 12.16 -14.75 7.15
CA ASN A 233 12.94 -14.04 6.10
C ASN A 233 12.21 -12.92 5.35
N ILE A 234 12.26 -11.71 5.92
CA ILE A 234 11.90 -10.49 5.19
C ILE A 234 12.98 -9.44 5.41
N SER A 235 13.28 -8.74 4.31
CA SER A 235 14.13 -7.57 4.19
C SER A 235 13.89 -6.58 5.33
N GLU A 236 14.98 -5.96 5.78
CA GLU A 236 14.98 -4.90 6.79
C GLU A 236 13.84 -3.91 6.58
N THR A 237 12.92 -3.82 7.55
CA THR A 237 11.87 -2.80 7.58
C THR A 237 12.52 -1.44 7.77
N GLY A 238 12.35 -0.44 6.91
CA GLY A 238 12.69 0.93 7.30
C GLY A 238 11.49 1.62 7.94
N LEU A 239 11.61 2.00 9.21
CA LEU A 239 10.85 3.14 9.73
C LEU A 239 11.62 4.42 9.42
N VAL A 240 10.91 5.49 9.11
CA VAL A 240 11.51 6.83 8.97
C VAL A 240 11.01 7.68 10.13
N LEU A 241 11.96 8.26 10.85
CA LEU A 241 11.70 9.15 11.98
C LEU A 241 12.13 10.57 11.60
N GLU A 242 11.20 11.52 11.71
CA GLU A 242 11.44 12.93 11.40
C GLU A 242 11.08 13.81 12.60
N GLY A 243 11.89 14.83 12.84
CA GLY A 243 11.53 15.96 13.69
C GLY A 243 10.95 17.08 12.84
N LEU A 244 9.84 17.68 13.28
CA LEU A 244 9.20 18.78 12.57
C LEU A 244 9.18 20.03 13.45
N ASP A 245 9.38 21.19 12.84
CA ASP A 245 9.25 22.48 13.52
C ASP A 245 7.78 22.92 13.66
N GLY A 246 7.55 24.14 14.17
CA GLY A 246 6.20 24.70 14.37
C GLY A 246 5.42 24.94 13.08
N ASN A 247 6.08 24.93 11.92
CA ASN A 247 5.47 25.08 10.60
C ASN A 247 5.34 23.72 9.88
N GLY A 248 5.74 22.62 10.51
CA GLY A 248 5.70 21.28 9.93
C GLY A 248 6.85 20.97 8.98
N GLN A 249 7.93 21.76 8.97
CA GLN A 249 9.12 21.49 8.15
C GLN A 249 10.09 20.56 8.89
N SER A 250 10.73 19.65 8.14
CA SER A 250 11.70 18.70 8.71
C SER A 250 12.95 19.42 9.21
N VAL A 251 13.38 19.07 10.42
CA VAL A 251 14.56 19.60 11.11
C VAL A 251 15.41 18.47 11.68
N ALA A 252 16.70 18.72 11.84
CA ALA A 252 17.65 17.74 12.35
C ALA A 252 17.35 17.34 13.80
N LEU A 253 17.58 16.06 14.12
CA LEU A 253 17.41 15.49 15.45
C LEU A 253 18.77 15.43 16.16
N SER A 254 18.96 16.28 17.16
CA SER A 254 20.13 16.42 18.03
C SER A 254 20.04 15.69 19.39
N GLU A 255 18.85 15.29 19.87
CA GLU A 255 18.65 14.57 21.13
C GLU A 255 18.61 13.03 20.93
N GLU A 256 18.89 12.28 22.01
CA GLU A 256 18.59 10.86 22.06
C GLU A 256 17.06 10.63 22.00
N ILE A 257 16.64 9.84 21.02
CA ILE A 257 15.23 9.49 20.81
C ILE A 257 15.10 8.00 21.04
N LYS A 258 14.09 7.61 21.82
CA LYS A 258 13.79 6.22 22.14
C LYS A 258 12.68 5.72 21.23
N LEU A 259 12.87 4.55 20.62
CA LEU A 259 11.88 3.88 19.79
C LEU A 259 11.25 2.73 20.60
N TYR A 260 9.94 2.52 20.45
CA TYR A 260 9.18 1.51 21.17
C TYR A 260 8.48 0.60 20.17
N LYS A 261 8.58 -0.72 20.36
CA LYS A 261 7.80 -1.78 19.70
C LYS A 261 6.86 -2.37 20.74
N ASP A 262 5.54 -2.29 20.53
CA ASP A 262 4.53 -2.80 21.46
C ASP A 262 4.79 -2.34 22.92
N ASP A 263 5.06 -1.04 23.08
CA ASP A 263 5.43 -0.37 24.34
C ASP A 263 6.77 -0.80 24.98
N ILE A 264 7.55 -1.67 24.33
CA ILE A 264 8.89 -2.07 24.76
C ILE A 264 9.94 -1.22 24.03
N GLU A 265 10.82 -0.56 24.77
CA GLU A 265 11.95 0.21 24.19
C GLU A 265 12.88 -0.71 23.40
N ILE A 266 13.19 -0.34 22.16
CA ILE A 266 14.11 -1.04 21.25
C ILE A 266 15.28 -0.12 20.87
N ASP A 267 16.37 -0.72 20.38
CA ASP A 267 17.50 0.02 19.82
C ASP A 267 17.03 0.99 18.73
N LYS A 268 17.70 2.14 18.58
CA LYS A 268 17.35 3.24 17.67
C LYS A 268 17.39 2.83 16.19
N ASN A 269 17.74 1.58 15.91
CA ASN A 269 17.70 1.00 14.59
C ASN A 269 16.25 0.98 14.08
N THR A 270 15.98 1.81 13.09
CA THR A 270 14.68 1.83 12.41
C THR A 270 14.43 0.57 11.59
N LYS A 271 15.41 -0.36 11.56
CA LYS A 271 15.35 -1.69 10.97
C LYS A 271 15.29 -2.78 12.02
N PHE A 272 14.24 -3.59 11.98
CA PHE A 272 13.98 -4.65 12.95
C PHE A 272 13.47 -5.94 12.29
N LYS A 273 13.65 -7.07 12.98
CA LYS A 273 13.12 -8.40 12.62
C LYS A 273 12.13 -8.85 13.69
N THR A 274 11.04 -9.50 13.29
CA THR A 274 10.05 -10.04 14.23
C THR A 274 9.49 -11.37 13.73
N ASN A 275 9.31 -12.33 14.65
CA ASN A 275 8.60 -13.59 14.42
C ASN A 275 7.17 -13.55 14.99
N ASP A 276 6.82 -12.47 15.69
CA ASP A 276 5.50 -12.28 16.28
C ASP A 276 4.49 -12.05 15.17
N LEU A 277 3.57 -12.99 15.01
CA LEU A 277 2.44 -12.87 14.09
C LEU A 277 1.36 -11.96 14.70
N GLY A 278 0.68 -11.20 13.87
CA GLY A 278 -0.34 -10.24 14.26
C GLY A 278 0.10 -8.79 14.09
N ARG A 279 -0.67 -7.89 14.68
CA ARG A 279 -0.44 -6.44 14.58
C ARG A 279 0.64 -6.03 15.58
N VAL A 280 1.68 -5.37 15.09
CA VAL A 280 2.79 -4.79 15.86
C VAL A 280 2.71 -3.27 15.76
N THR A 281 2.91 -2.55 16.88
CA THR A 281 2.86 -1.07 16.92
C THR A 281 4.21 -0.43 17.22
N PHE A 282 4.43 0.76 16.67
CA PHE A 282 5.68 1.53 16.80
C PHE A 282 5.42 2.98 17.19
N ARG A 283 6.21 3.49 18.14
CA ARG A 283 6.18 4.88 18.65
C ARG A 283 7.58 5.38 18.96
N ALA A 284 7.83 6.67 18.83
CA ALA A 284 9.09 7.32 19.21
C ALA A 284 8.85 8.42 20.27
N LYS A 285 9.76 8.53 21.25
CA LYS A 285 9.70 9.55 22.31
C LYS A 285 11.04 10.29 22.43
N GLY A 286 10.97 11.62 22.45
CA GLY A 286 12.13 12.54 22.53
C GLY A 286 11.65 14.00 22.48
N TYR A 287 12.47 14.99 22.85
CA TYR A 287 12.07 16.41 22.87
C TYR A 287 10.80 16.72 23.71
N LYS A 288 10.51 15.91 24.72
CA LYS A 288 9.24 15.93 25.49
C LYS A 288 7.97 15.72 24.64
N ASN A 289 8.13 15.15 23.46
CA ASN A 289 7.07 14.81 22.52
C ASN A 289 7.02 13.29 22.28
N GLU A 290 5.89 12.83 21.78
CA GLU A 290 5.67 11.47 21.31
C GLU A 290 5.20 11.52 19.86
N SER A 291 5.70 10.61 19.02
CA SER A 291 5.29 10.54 17.62
C SER A 291 3.88 9.98 17.46
N ASN A 292 3.34 10.03 16.24
CA ASN A 292 2.23 9.17 15.86
C ASN A 292 2.59 7.68 15.99
N GLU A 293 1.57 6.84 16.17
CA GLU A 293 1.71 5.38 16.16
C GLU A 293 1.65 4.85 14.72
N ILE A 294 2.56 3.93 14.40
CA ILE A 294 2.50 3.14 13.16
C ILE A 294 2.18 1.69 13.51
N SER A 295 1.21 1.10 12.81
CA SER A 295 0.91 -0.33 12.93
C SER A 295 1.32 -1.10 11.68
N ILE A 296 1.85 -2.29 11.89
CA ILE A 296 2.31 -3.23 10.86
C ILE A 296 1.70 -4.60 11.14
N ASP A 297 1.06 -5.21 10.14
CA ASP A 297 0.50 -6.56 10.25
C ASP A 297 1.50 -7.60 9.77
N VAL A 298 1.87 -8.53 10.67
CA VAL A 298 2.76 -9.66 10.41
C VAL A 298 1.94 -10.94 10.26
N LYS A 299 1.92 -11.50 9.05
CA LYS A 299 1.22 -12.72 8.66
C LYS A 299 2.18 -13.91 8.65
N SER A 300 1.63 -15.11 8.83
CA SER A 300 2.40 -16.35 8.70
C SER A 300 2.81 -16.56 7.24
N PRO A 301 4.06 -16.96 6.94
CA PRO A 301 4.48 -17.20 5.57
C PRO A 301 3.80 -18.44 4.98
N VAL A 302 3.46 -18.36 3.69
CA VAL A 302 2.90 -19.49 2.94
C VAL A 302 4.00 -20.55 2.76
N LYS A 303 3.73 -21.78 3.18
CA LYS A 303 4.60 -22.95 3.00
C LYS A 303 4.24 -23.76 1.77
N SER A 304 2.94 -23.92 1.51
CA SER A 304 2.47 -24.71 0.37
C SER A 304 1.16 -24.17 -0.19
N LEU A 305 0.94 -24.48 -1.46
CA LEU A 305 -0.26 -24.15 -2.20
C LEU A 305 -0.92 -25.45 -2.64
N LYS A 306 -2.25 -25.53 -2.51
CA LYS A 306 -3.05 -26.62 -3.03
C LYS A 306 -4.07 -26.08 -4.00
N LEU A 307 -4.04 -26.62 -5.21
CA LEU A 307 -5.00 -26.32 -6.25
C LEU A 307 -5.95 -27.51 -6.37
N ALA A 308 -7.24 -27.21 -6.50
CA ALA A 308 -8.28 -28.19 -6.75
C ALA A 308 -9.32 -27.58 -7.70
N TYR A 309 -10.25 -28.39 -8.17
CA TYR A 309 -11.34 -27.94 -9.04
C TYR A 309 -12.66 -28.57 -8.60
N SER A 310 -13.78 -27.88 -8.88
CA SER A 310 -15.08 -28.19 -8.29
C SER A 310 -15.78 -29.44 -8.84
N ARG A 311 -15.22 -30.11 -9.86
CA ARG A 311 -15.87 -31.23 -10.56
C ARG A 311 -15.46 -32.59 -10.01
N VAL A 312 -16.45 -33.48 -9.88
CA VAL A 312 -16.22 -34.92 -9.81
C VAL A 312 -15.96 -35.42 -11.25
N GLY A 313 -14.70 -35.41 -11.65
CA GLY A 313 -14.26 -35.73 -13.01
C GLY A 313 -13.52 -34.57 -13.69
N ASN A 314 -12.49 -34.86 -14.47
CA ASN A 314 -11.57 -33.89 -15.06
C ASN A 314 -11.99 -33.36 -16.45
N ILE A 315 -13.25 -33.54 -16.89
CA ILE A 315 -13.65 -33.23 -18.28
C ILE A 315 -14.70 -32.09 -18.32
N PHE A 316 -14.55 -31.11 -19.22
CA PHE A 316 -15.55 -30.08 -19.59
C PHE A 316 -15.45 -29.75 -21.10
N TRP A 317 -16.32 -28.90 -21.65
CA TRP A 317 -16.33 -28.61 -23.10
C TRP A 317 -15.59 -27.32 -23.44
N ALA A 318 -14.86 -27.34 -24.55
CA ALA A 318 -14.12 -26.20 -25.07
C ALA A 318 -15.01 -25.34 -25.98
N ASP A 319 -16.11 -24.83 -25.43
CA ASP A 319 -17.15 -24.13 -26.19
C ASP A 319 -17.29 -22.65 -25.81
N GLY A 320 -16.43 -22.13 -24.94
CA GLY A 320 -16.45 -20.74 -24.46
C GLY A 320 -17.48 -20.44 -23.36
N VAL A 321 -18.42 -21.36 -23.11
CA VAL A 321 -19.55 -21.17 -22.18
C VAL A 321 -19.46 -22.12 -20.99
N SER A 322 -18.98 -23.35 -21.21
CA SER A 322 -18.81 -24.37 -20.19
C SER A 322 -17.77 -23.93 -19.15
N GLU A 323 -18.23 -23.81 -17.91
CA GLU A 323 -17.42 -23.31 -16.81
C GLU A 323 -16.81 -24.43 -15.95
N ILE A 324 -15.61 -24.16 -15.44
CA ILE A 324 -15.04 -24.86 -14.29
C ILE A 324 -14.63 -23.87 -13.20
N SER A 325 -14.89 -24.23 -11.94
CA SER A 325 -14.32 -23.50 -10.80
C SER A 325 -13.01 -24.13 -10.39
N LEU A 326 -11.98 -23.28 -10.30
CA LEU A 326 -10.70 -23.61 -9.72
C LEU A 326 -10.70 -23.06 -8.28
N SER A 327 -10.25 -23.85 -7.33
CA SER A 327 -10.16 -23.48 -5.92
C SER A 327 -8.71 -23.55 -5.48
N LEU A 328 -8.21 -22.45 -4.95
CA LEU A 328 -6.85 -22.31 -4.46
C LEU A 328 -6.86 -22.18 -2.94
N GLN A 329 -6.08 -23.01 -2.26
CA GLN A 329 -5.88 -22.97 -0.82
C GLN A 329 -4.39 -22.82 -0.50
N ALA A 330 -4.05 -21.85 0.35
CA ALA A 330 -2.70 -21.71 0.90
C ALA A 330 -2.63 -22.32 2.30
N PHE A 331 -1.47 -22.86 2.65
CA PHE A 331 -1.17 -23.41 3.96
C PHE A 331 0.12 -22.81 4.51
N ASP A 332 0.11 -22.53 5.81
CA ASP A 332 1.28 -22.02 6.52
C ASP A 332 2.23 -23.15 6.98
N PHE A 333 3.29 -22.79 7.71
CA PHE A 333 4.27 -23.77 8.19
C PHE A 333 3.73 -24.77 9.21
N ASN A 334 2.66 -24.42 9.91
CA ASN A 334 1.94 -25.29 10.85
C ASN A 334 0.90 -26.18 10.16
N GLY A 335 0.74 -26.04 8.83
CA GLY A 335 -0.28 -26.74 8.06
C GLY A 335 -1.68 -26.15 8.24
N GLN A 336 -1.80 -24.95 8.80
CA GLN A 336 -3.07 -24.25 8.93
C GLN A 336 -3.46 -23.60 7.59
N SER A 337 -4.73 -23.73 7.24
CA SER A 337 -5.33 -23.07 6.08
C SER A 337 -5.32 -21.55 6.28
N ILE A 338 -4.77 -20.83 5.32
CA ILE A 338 -4.75 -19.36 5.28
C ILE A 338 -5.29 -18.86 3.94
N ALA A 339 -5.86 -17.65 3.94
CA ALA A 339 -6.38 -17.05 2.70
C ALA A 339 -5.22 -16.81 1.71
N PRO A 340 -5.37 -17.16 0.41
CA PRO A 340 -4.40 -16.77 -0.59
C PRO A 340 -4.33 -15.24 -0.69
N THR A 341 -3.12 -14.68 -0.71
CA THR A 341 -2.93 -13.24 -0.87
C THR A 341 -2.90 -12.85 -2.37
N PRO A 342 -2.96 -11.55 -2.71
CA PRO A 342 -2.83 -11.09 -4.10
C PRO A 342 -1.52 -11.53 -4.80
N ASP A 343 -0.50 -11.93 -4.04
CA ASP A 343 0.79 -12.37 -4.59
C ASP A 343 0.76 -13.81 -5.14
N VAL A 344 -0.28 -14.59 -4.82
CA VAL A 344 -0.46 -15.92 -5.39
C VAL A 344 -1.18 -15.81 -6.73
N LYS A 345 -0.50 -16.24 -7.79
CA LYS A 345 -1.02 -16.21 -9.15
C LYS A 345 -1.37 -17.63 -9.59
N LEU A 346 -2.52 -17.78 -10.23
CA LEU A 346 -2.91 -19.01 -10.91
C LEU A 346 -2.50 -18.92 -12.38
N PHE A 347 -1.90 -19.98 -12.90
CA PHE A 347 -1.40 -20.03 -14.28
C PHE A 347 -2.16 -21.05 -15.09
N PHE A 348 -2.49 -20.67 -16.33
CA PHE A 348 -2.89 -21.55 -17.42
C PHE A 348 -1.84 -21.42 -18.53
N GLY A 349 -0.98 -22.44 -18.68
CA GLY A 349 0.24 -22.31 -19.49
C GLY A 349 1.15 -21.20 -18.97
N SER A 350 1.44 -20.19 -19.80
CA SER A 350 2.20 -18.98 -19.41
C SER A 350 1.33 -17.81 -18.95
N GLN A 351 0.01 -17.91 -19.07
CA GLN A 351 -0.92 -16.82 -18.76
C GLN A 351 -1.33 -16.86 -17.29
N VAL A 352 -1.40 -15.69 -16.67
CA VAL A 352 -1.97 -15.53 -15.33
C VAL A 352 -3.48 -15.39 -15.47
N ILE A 353 -4.24 -16.21 -14.75
CA ILE A 353 -5.70 -16.18 -14.70
C ILE A 353 -6.16 -15.91 -13.27
N ASP A 354 -7.33 -15.27 -13.16
CA ASP A 354 -7.96 -14.99 -11.88
C ASP A 354 -8.66 -16.24 -11.35
N TYR A 355 -8.12 -16.84 -10.29
CA TYR A 355 -8.68 -18.06 -9.69
C TYR A 355 -10.02 -17.83 -8.98
N THR A 356 -10.38 -16.58 -8.70
CA THR A 356 -11.69 -16.26 -8.11
C THR A 356 -12.82 -16.30 -9.14
N LYS A 357 -12.46 -16.30 -10.43
CA LYS A 357 -13.41 -16.37 -11.54
C LYS A 357 -13.57 -17.81 -12.04
N ARG A 358 -14.73 -18.05 -12.65
CA ARG A 358 -15.00 -19.27 -13.42
C ARG A 358 -14.10 -19.25 -14.66
N PHE A 359 -13.50 -20.39 -14.99
CA PHE A 359 -12.69 -20.56 -16.20
C PHE A 359 -13.55 -21.16 -17.31
N THR A 360 -13.53 -20.53 -18.49
CA THR A 360 -14.08 -21.06 -19.75
C THR A 360 -12.98 -21.08 -20.81
N THR A 361 -13.14 -21.89 -21.85
CA THR A 361 -12.21 -21.88 -22.98
C THR A 361 -12.87 -22.39 -24.26
N THR A 362 -12.33 -22.02 -25.40
CA THR A 362 -12.61 -22.63 -26.72
C THR A 362 -11.49 -23.60 -27.15
N GLN A 363 -10.41 -23.70 -26.37
CA GLN A 363 -9.30 -24.61 -26.63
C GLN A 363 -9.61 -26.01 -26.08
N SER A 364 -9.66 -27.01 -26.95
CA SER A 364 -9.77 -28.41 -26.57
C SER A 364 -8.40 -29.04 -26.27
N GLY A 365 -8.37 -30.00 -25.35
CA GLY A 365 -7.19 -30.75 -24.94
C GLY A 365 -7.05 -30.78 -23.42
N ASP A 366 -5.97 -31.37 -22.95
CA ASP A 366 -5.62 -31.36 -21.53
C ASP A 366 -5.05 -30.00 -21.13
N LEU A 367 -5.82 -29.26 -20.34
CA LEU A 367 -5.49 -27.95 -19.82
C LEU A 367 -4.82 -28.08 -18.45
N LYS A 368 -3.62 -27.53 -18.33
CA LYS A 368 -2.81 -27.62 -17.14
C LYS A 368 -2.84 -26.32 -16.35
N PHE A 369 -3.08 -26.44 -15.05
CA PHE A 369 -3.13 -25.31 -14.15
C PHE A 369 -2.15 -25.49 -12.99
N LYS A 370 -1.50 -24.40 -12.60
CA LYS A 370 -0.56 -24.38 -11.47
C LYS A 370 -0.65 -23.04 -10.75
N ALA A 371 -0.62 -23.04 -9.43
CA ALA A 371 -0.51 -21.82 -8.64
C ALA A 371 0.94 -21.58 -8.22
N LYS A 372 1.39 -20.32 -8.27
CA LYS A 372 2.73 -19.92 -7.82
C LYS A 372 2.67 -18.65 -6.99
N GLY A 373 3.46 -18.62 -5.93
CA GLY A 373 3.61 -17.47 -5.04
C GLY A 373 4.52 -17.84 -3.86
N PHE A 374 5.19 -16.87 -3.25
CA PHE A 374 6.00 -17.08 -2.04
C PHE A 374 7.06 -18.19 -2.15
N ASN A 375 7.78 -18.23 -3.28
CA ASN A 375 8.76 -19.29 -3.59
C ASN A 375 8.20 -20.73 -3.50
N SER A 376 6.88 -20.87 -3.58
CA SER A 376 6.16 -22.14 -3.54
C SER A 376 5.33 -22.31 -4.81
N GLU A 377 5.14 -23.56 -5.22
CA GLU A 377 4.26 -23.92 -6.32
C GLU A 377 3.29 -25.00 -5.86
N SER A 378 2.05 -24.97 -6.36
CA SER A 378 1.12 -26.08 -6.16
C SER A 378 1.52 -27.27 -7.03
N GLU A 379 0.96 -28.44 -6.74
CA GLU A 379 0.86 -29.51 -7.74
C GLU A 379 0.12 -28.99 -8.99
N GLU A 380 0.53 -29.50 -10.15
CA GLU A 380 -0.17 -29.22 -11.41
C GLU A 380 -1.45 -30.07 -11.47
N ILE A 381 -2.58 -29.43 -11.74
CA ILE A 381 -3.82 -30.13 -12.04
C ILE A 381 -4.06 -30.11 -13.55
N THR A 382 -4.66 -31.19 -14.07
CA THR A 382 -5.05 -31.29 -15.48
C THR A 382 -6.56 -31.41 -15.60
N VAL A 383 -7.15 -30.58 -16.45
CA VAL A 383 -8.56 -30.59 -16.80
C VAL A 383 -8.67 -30.74 -18.32
N THR A 384 -9.31 -31.79 -18.78
CA THR A 384 -9.56 -32.07 -20.19
C THR A 384 -10.74 -31.25 -20.72
N ALA A 385 -10.51 -30.41 -21.72
CA ALA A 385 -11.54 -29.71 -22.47
C ALA A 385 -11.81 -30.42 -23.81
N VAL A 386 -13.05 -30.75 -24.13
CA VAL A 386 -13.39 -31.50 -25.35
C VAL A 386 -13.97 -30.58 -26.42
N ALA A 387 -13.55 -30.75 -27.67
CA ALA A 387 -14.03 -29.95 -28.80
C ALA A 387 -15.55 -30.15 -29.06
N PRO A 388 -16.30 -29.08 -29.41
CA PRO A 388 -17.73 -29.16 -29.72
C PRO A 388 -18.09 -30.12 -30.86
N ALA A 389 -17.21 -30.35 -31.83
CA ALA A 389 -17.44 -31.26 -32.96
C ALA A 389 -17.55 -32.75 -32.56
N ASN A 390 -17.26 -33.10 -31.30
CA ASN A 390 -17.32 -34.47 -30.78
C ASN A 390 -18.59 -34.78 -29.96
N TYR A 391 -19.62 -33.93 -30.01
CA TYR A 391 -20.87 -34.22 -29.30
C TYR A 391 -21.53 -35.51 -29.83
N LYS A 392 -21.63 -36.52 -28.96
CA LYS A 392 -22.44 -37.70 -29.25
C LYS A 392 -23.92 -37.31 -29.30
N VAL A 393 -24.62 -37.81 -30.31
CA VAL A 393 -26.08 -37.68 -30.43
C VAL A 393 -26.73 -38.37 -29.23
N VAL A 394 -27.53 -37.61 -28.47
CA VAL A 394 -28.30 -38.13 -27.33
C VAL A 394 -29.75 -38.32 -27.76
N ARG A 395 -30.30 -39.49 -27.48
CA ARG A 395 -31.67 -39.87 -27.83
C ARG A 395 -32.56 -39.87 -26.59
N ILE A 396 -33.57 -39.01 -26.58
CA ILE A 396 -34.46 -38.80 -25.44
C ILE A 396 -35.82 -39.45 -25.71
N PRO A 397 -36.27 -40.43 -24.91
CA PRO A 397 -37.63 -40.95 -24.98
C PRO A 397 -38.62 -39.91 -24.49
N VAL A 398 -39.67 -39.64 -25.25
CA VAL A 398 -40.73 -38.69 -24.93
C VAL A 398 -42.05 -39.42 -24.74
N ILE A 399 -42.78 -39.05 -23.68
CA ILE A 399 -44.14 -39.52 -23.41
C ILE A 399 -45.08 -38.32 -23.27
N PHE A 400 -46.16 -38.33 -24.04
CA PHE A 400 -47.26 -37.38 -23.90
C PHE A 400 -48.34 -37.96 -22.97
N HIS A 401 -48.64 -37.24 -21.90
CA HIS A 401 -49.77 -37.50 -21.02
C HIS A 401 -50.96 -36.66 -21.46
N GLU A 402 -51.85 -37.25 -22.25
CA GLU A 402 -53.04 -36.59 -22.76
C GLU A 402 -54.18 -36.67 -21.75
N VAL A 403 -54.61 -35.52 -21.23
CA VAL A 403 -55.59 -35.45 -20.13
C VAL A 403 -56.97 -35.08 -20.65
N ASN A 404 -57.99 -35.91 -20.40
CA ASN A 404 -59.40 -35.61 -20.71
C ASN A 404 -59.68 -35.12 -22.14
N THR A 405 -58.82 -35.46 -23.10
CA THR A 405 -58.93 -35.10 -24.51
C THR A 405 -58.46 -36.25 -25.40
N THR A 406 -58.64 -36.12 -26.72
CA THR A 406 -58.19 -37.08 -27.75
C THR A 406 -57.60 -36.35 -28.97
N ALA A 407 -56.96 -35.21 -28.74
CA ALA A 407 -56.32 -34.37 -29.75
C ALA A 407 -55.05 -35.03 -30.35
N LEU A 408 -54.35 -35.86 -29.58
CA LEU A 408 -53.16 -36.56 -30.00
C LEU A 408 -53.49 -37.89 -30.69
N THR A 409 -53.35 -37.86 -32.02
CA THR A 409 -53.29 -39.06 -32.86
C THR A 409 -51.84 -39.52 -33.04
N GLU A 410 -51.64 -40.76 -33.48
CA GLU A 410 -50.30 -41.29 -33.82
C GLU A 410 -49.59 -40.40 -34.86
N ALA A 411 -50.31 -39.95 -35.89
CA ALA A 411 -49.75 -39.06 -36.91
C ALA A 411 -49.26 -37.73 -36.31
N LYS A 412 -50.03 -37.14 -35.39
CA LYS A 412 -49.66 -35.88 -34.73
C LYS A 412 -48.45 -36.04 -33.82
N ILE A 413 -48.38 -37.16 -33.08
CA ILE A 413 -47.21 -37.47 -32.25
C ILE A 413 -45.97 -37.63 -33.14
N ASN A 414 -46.07 -38.38 -34.24
CA ASN A 414 -44.96 -38.57 -35.18
C ASN A 414 -44.51 -37.25 -35.82
N GLU A 415 -45.45 -36.37 -36.18
CA GLU A 415 -45.17 -35.00 -36.65
C GLU A 415 -44.36 -34.22 -35.62
N ILE A 416 -44.84 -34.15 -34.37
CA ILE A 416 -44.17 -33.40 -33.30
C ILE A 416 -42.79 -33.98 -33.00
N ILE A 417 -42.67 -35.28 -32.79
CA ILE A 417 -41.41 -35.96 -32.48
C ILE A 417 -40.38 -35.79 -33.62
N SER A 418 -40.80 -35.94 -34.88
CA SER A 418 -39.91 -35.73 -36.03
C SER A 418 -39.52 -34.25 -36.15
N GLY A 419 -40.45 -33.34 -35.95
CA GLY A 419 -40.21 -31.90 -36.03
C GLY A 419 -39.27 -31.40 -34.94
N VAL A 420 -39.48 -31.80 -33.69
CA VAL A 420 -38.59 -31.45 -32.56
C VAL A 420 -37.21 -32.06 -32.75
N SER A 421 -37.11 -33.30 -33.23
CA SER A 421 -35.81 -33.88 -33.59
C SER A 421 -35.12 -33.05 -34.67
N LYS A 422 -35.84 -32.63 -35.72
CA LYS A 422 -35.28 -31.74 -36.75
C LYS A 422 -34.87 -30.39 -36.17
N ALA A 423 -35.64 -29.81 -35.24
CA ALA A 423 -35.30 -28.56 -34.57
C ALA A 423 -33.97 -28.69 -33.81
N PHE A 424 -33.83 -29.71 -32.97
CA PHE A 424 -32.63 -29.98 -32.20
C PHE A 424 -31.44 -30.46 -33.03
N ARG A 425 -31.68 -30.92 -34.27
CA ARG A 425 -30.63 -31.26 -35.25
C ARG A 425 -30.35 -30.14 -36.27
N ASN A 426 -30.85 -28.92 -36.03
CA ASN A 426 -30.72 -27.76 -36.91
C ASN A 426 -31.26 -27.99 -38.35
N GLN A 427 -32.25 -28.85 -38.51
CA GLN A 427 -32.87 -29.23 -39.79
C GLN A 427 -34.30 -28.70 -39.95
N TRP A 428 -34.91 -28.16 -38.90
CA TRP A 428 -36.24 -27.55 -38.99
C TRP A 428 -36.17 -26.17 -39.65
N ASN A 429 -37.07 -25.92 -40.60
CA ASN A 429 -37.31 -24.61 -41.22
C ASN A 429 -38.68 -24.60 -41.92
N SER A 430 -39.76 -24.68 -41.15
CA SER A 430 -41.14 -24.77 -41.69
C SER A 430 -41.56 -23.53 -42.48
N THR A 431 -41.02 -22.36 -42.13
CA THR A 431 -41.37 -21.08 -42.77
C THR A 431 -40.56 -20.80 -44.04
N GLY A 432 -39.49 -21.56 -44.30
CA GLY A 432 -38.54 -21.28 -45.38
C GLY A 432 -37.75 -19.97 -45.20
N GLY A 433 -37.82 -19.36 -44.02
CA GLY A 433 -37.14 -18.12 -43.69
C GLY A 433 -35.63 -18.28 -43.50
N PRO A 434 -34.91 -17.16 -43.31
CA PRO A 434 -33.49 -17.19 -42.95
C PRO A 434 -33.28 -17.95 -41.64
N LYS A 435 -32.11 -18.58 -41.51
CA LYS A 435 -31.62 -19.10 -40.23
C LYS A 435 -30.70 -18.08 -39.59
N ASP A 436 -30.57 -18.18 -38.27
CA ASP A 436 -29.53 -17.47 -37.53
C ASP A 436 -28.14 -17.82 -38.09
N PRO A 437 -27.25 -16.83 -38.32
CA PRO A 437 -25.86 -17.09 -38.72
C PRO A 437 -25.10 -18.01 -37.75
N ASN A 438 -25.48 -18.01 -36.47
CA ASN A 438 -24.94 -18.85 -35.41
C ASN A 438 -25.75 -20.14 -35.20
N SER A 439 -26.70 -20.46 -36.10
CA SER A 439 -27.54 -21.65 -35.96
C SER A 439 -26.73 -22.95 -35.86
N SER A 440 -27.11 -23.82 -34.93
CA SER A 440 -26.27 -24.93 -34.50
C SER A 440 -27.05 -26.22 -34.23
N ASP A 441 -26.45 -27.37 -34.59
CA ASP A 441 -26.93 -28.70 -34.21
C ASP A 441 -26.71 -28.94 -32.71
N LEU A 442 -27.76 -29.26 -31.94
CA LEU A 442 -27.68 -29.57 -30.51
C LEU A 442 -27.22 -31.01 -30.22
N PHE A 443 -27.13 -31.84 -31.26
CA PHE A 443 -26.86 -33.27 -31.19
C PHE A 443 -27.85 -34.01 -30.27
N ILE A 444 -29.14 -33.66 -30.38
CA ILE A 444 -30.23 -34.31 -29.67
C ILE A 444 -31.28 -34.78 -30.67
N GLU A 445 -31.73 -36.01 -30.49
CA GLU A 445 -32.90 -36.58 -31.16
C GLU A 445 -33.91 -36.98 -30.09
N VAL A 446 -35.20 -36.82 -30.38
CA VAL A 446 -36.28 -37.32 -29.52
C VAL A 446 -37.00 -38.46 -30.22
N TYR A 447 -37.55 -39.39 -29.46
CA TYR A 447 -38.37 -40.46 -30.01
C TYR A 447 -39.57 -40.76 -29.12
N ALA A 448 -40.67 -41.17 -29.74
CA ALA A 448 -41.87 -41.58 -29.04
C ALA A 448 -41.57 -42.84 -28.21
N ALA A 449 -41.79 -42.78 -26.89
CA ALA A 449 -41.57 -43.91 -26.01
C ALA A 449 -42.39 -45.13 -26.45
N GLU A 450 -41.78 -46.32 -26.50
CA GLU A 450 -42.48 -47.52 -26.99
C GLU A 450 -43.17 -48.31 -25.86
N ARG A 451 -42.70 -48.13 -24.63
CA ARG A 451 -43.10 -48.92 -23.47
C ARG A 451 -43.46 -48.06 -22.28
N ASP A 452 -44.45 -48.50 -21.52
CA ASP A 452 -44.81 -47.92 -20.22
C ASP A 452 -43.74 -48.22 -19.14
N PRO A 453 -43.83 -47.62 -17.94
CA PRO A 453 -42.88 -47.86 -16.85
C PRO A 453 -42.86 -49.30 -16.32
N SER A 454 -43.87 -50.12 -16.65
CA SER A 454 -43.93 -51.55 -16.32
C SER A 454 -43.30 -52.43 -17.41
N GLY A 455 -42.87 -51.83 -18.53
CA GLY A 455 -42.27 -52.51 -19.68
C GLY A 455 -43.25 -52.98 -20.74
N ASN A 456 -44.55 -52.72 -20.62
CA ASN A 456 -45.56 -53.12 -21.62
C ASN A 456 -45.52 -52.18 -22.83
N LEU A 457 -45.81 -52.70 -24.03
CA LEU A 457 -45.92 -51.86 -25.23
C LEU A 457 -47.12 -50.92 -25.13
N LEU A 458 -46.93 -49.67 -25.53
CA LEU A 458 -48.01 -48.70 -25.65
C LEU A 458 -48.85 -48.96 -26.91
N ALA A 459 -50.17 -48.75 -26.80
CA ALA A 459 -51.09 -48.87 -27.93
C ALA A 459 -50.77 -47.87 -29.06
N ILE A 460 -50.35 -46.66 -28.68
CA ILE A 460 -49.78 -45.65 -29.57
C ILE A 460 -48.45 -45.24 -28.95
N LYS A 461 -47.34 -45.34 -29.71
CA LYS A 461 -46.01 -44.95 -29.21
C LYS A 461 -46.04 -43.50 -28.75
N GLY A 462 -45.45 -43.24 -27.60
CA GLY A 462 -45.35 -41.91 -27.01
C GLY A 462 -46.65 -41.36 -26.45
N LEU A 463 -47.72 -42.16 -26.32
CA LEU A 463 -48.99 -41.68 -25.77
C LEU A 463 -49.42 -42.46 -24.52
N ASN A 464 -49.70 -41.71 -23.46
CA ASN A 464 -50.42 -42.17 -22.29
C ASN A 464 -51.68 -41.32 -22.13
N ARG A 465 -52.86 -41.92 -22.36
CA ARG A 465 -54.14 -41.22 -22.14
C ARG A 465 -54.57 -41.37 -20.70
N VAL A 466 -54.80 -40.25 -20.04
CA VAL A 466 -55.14 -40.20 -18.61
C VAL A 466 -56.46 -39.47 -18.40
N LYS A 467 -57.21 -39.91 -17.39
CA LYS A 467 -58.47 -39.29 -17.00
C LYS A 467 -58.27 -38.53 -15.69
N SER A 468 -58.57 -37.24 -15.71
CA SER A 468 -58.66 -36.42 -14.49
C SER A 468 -60.11 -36.27 -14.07
N GLN A 469 -60.33 -36.11 -12.76
CA GLN A 469 -61.65 -35.75 -12.23
C GLN A 469 -62.02 -34.29 -12.54
N LYS A 470 -61.04 -33.45 -12.91
CA LYS A 470 -61.24 -32.04 -13.26
C LYS A 470 -61.45 -31.87 -14.76
N GLN A 471 -62.34 -30.97 -15.15
CA GLN A 471 -62.59 -30.61 -16.56
C GLN A 471 -61.95 -29.29 -16.97
N THR A 472 -61.60 -28.46 -15.98
CA THR A 472 -60.87 -27.20 -16.12
C THR A 472 -59.72 -27.18 -15.13
N PHE A 473 -58.63 -26.49 -15.46
CA PHE A 473 -57.40 -26.47 -14.66
C PHE A 473 -56.97 -25.03 -14.41
N LYS A 474 -57.17 -24.57 -13.18
CA LYS A 474 -56.87 -23.21 -12.78
C LYS A 474 -55.41 -23.03 -12.38
N VAL A 475 -54.81 -21.94 -12.86
CA VAL A 475 -53.51 -21.44 -12.42
C VAL A 475 -53.66 -20.05 -11.82
N ASP A 476 -53.16 -19.86 -10.60
CA ASP A 476 -53.13 -18.59 -9.88
C ASP A 476 -51.79 -18.49 -9.14
N ASN A 477 -50.81 -17.85 -9.77
CA ASN A 477 -49.47 -17.73 -9.24
C ASN A 477 -49.45 -16.91 -7.94
N SER A 478 -50.36 -15.93 -7.78
CA SER A 478 -50.49 -15.13 -6.55
C SER A 478 -50.86 -15.98 -5.33
N LYS A 479 -51.55 -17.11 -5.57
CA LYS A 479 -51.93 -18.09 -4.55
C LYS A 479 -51.07 -19.34 -4.54
N SER A 480 -49.97 -19.37 -5.31
CA SER A 480 -49.12 -20.55 -5.48
C SER A 480 -49.92 -21.80 -5.87
N LEU A 481 -50.93 -21.63 -6.72
CA LEU A 481 -51.84 -22.69 -7.15
C LEU A 481 -51.62 -22.99 -8.63
N ASN A 482 -51.40 -24.26 -8.95
CA ASN A 482 -51.46 -24.76 -10.32
C ASN A 482 -52.08 -26.17 -10.31
N GLU A 483 -53.35 -26.26 -10.71
CA GLU A 483 -54.10 -27.51 -10.63
C GLU A 483 -53.63 -28.57 -11.64
N ALA A 484 -53.02 -28.15 -12.76
CA ALA A 484 -52.44 -29.06 -13.74
C ALA A 484 -51.14 -29.69 -13.21
N VAL A 485 -50.32 -28.94 -12.49
CA VAL A 485 -49.12 -29.48 -11.81
C VAL A 485 -49.51 -30.46 -10.70
N GLU A 486 -50.57 -30.14 -9.96
CA GLU A 486 -51.11 -31.02 -8.92
C GLU A 486 -51.65 -32.34 -9.50
N ASP A 487 -52.40 -32.28 -10.59
CA ASP A 487 -52.96 -33.46 -11.27
C ASP A 487 -51.88 -34.33 -11.94
N ALA A 488 -50.82 -33.71 -12.47
CA ALA A 488 -49.72 -34.39 -13.17
C ALA A 488 -49.01 -35.46 -12.31
N TRP A 489 -48.94 -35.27 -10.99
CA TRP A 489 -48.33 -36.24 -10.07
C TRP A 489 -49.00 -37.62 -10.08
N ALA A 490 -50.27 -37.71 -10.43
CA ALA A 490 -51.00 -38.98 -10.44
C ALA A 490 -50.48 -39.96 -11.52
N TYR A 491 -49.75 -39.47 -12.51
CA TYR A 491 -49.28 -40.25 -13.66
C TYR A 491 -47.90 -39.79 -14.15
N TYR A 492 -47.09 -39.22 -13.26
CA TYR A 492 -45.75 -38.77 -13.56
C TYR A 492 -44.80 -39.97 -13.74
N TRP A 493 -44.37 -40.25 -14.97
CA TRP A 493 -43.41 -41.33 -15.23
C TRP A 493 -42.00 -40.90 -14.82
N ASN A 494 -41.17 -41.85 -14.38
CA ASN A 494 -39.84 -41.54 -13.89
C ASN A 494 -39.05 -40.67 -14.90
N PRO A 495 -38.71 -39.42 -14.55
CA PRO A 495 -38.08 -38.48 -15.47
C PRO A 495 -36.62 -38.83 -15.78
N GLU A 496 -36.00 -39.75 -15.04
CA GLU A 496 -34.72 -40.36 -15.43
C GLU A 496 -34.86 -41.39 -16.58
N GLN A 497 -36.08 -41.77 -16.93
CA GLN A 497 -36.38 -42.74 -17.99
C GLN A 497 -37.21 -42.16 -19.14
N TYR A 498 -38.00 -41.11 -18.89
CA TYR A 498 -38.89 -40.50 -19.88
C TYR A 498 -38.88 -38.99 -19.74
N PHE A 499 -38.86 -38.27 -20.86
CA PHE A 499 -39.19 -36.85 -20.86
C PHE A 499 -40.72 -36.73 -20.89
N ASN A 500 -41.28 -36.23 -19.79
CA ASN A 500 -42.72 -36.15 -19.58
C ASN A 500 -43.27 -34.86 -20.18
N ILE A 501 -44.28 -34.98 -21.05
CA ILE A 501 -45.02 -33.85 -21.62
C ILE A 501 -46.50 -34.01 -21.27
N TRP A 502 -47.05 -33.10 -20.48
CA TRP A 502 -48.46 -33.09 -20.14
C TRP A 502 -49.25 -32.26 -21.12
N VAL A 503 -50.40 -32.76 -21.58
CA VAL A 503 -51.29 -32.05 -22.50
C VAL A 503 -52.64 -31.86 -21.84
N TYR A 504 -52.92 -30.61 -21.43
CA TYR A 504 -54.14 -30.27 -20.71
C TYR A 504 -55.12 -29.45 -21.58
N PRO A 505 -56.42 -29.79 -21.55
CA PRO A 505 -57.48 -28.96 -22.10
C PRO A 505 -57.91 -27.91 -21.07
N ASN A 506 -58.59 -26.86 -21.53
CA ASN A 506 -59.33 -25.91 -20.68
C ASN A 506 -58.53 -25.33 -19.50
N MET A 507 -57.31 -24.86 -19.79
CA MET A 507 -56.52 -24.07 -18.84
C MET A 507 -57.22 -22.74 -18.53
N GLU A 508 -57.21 -22.31 -17.27
CA GLU A 508 -57.81 -21.05 -16.80
C GLU A 508 -56.84 -20.26 -15.90
N GLY A 509 -57.08 -18.94 -15.78
CA GLY A 509 -56.28 -18.05 -14.96
C GLY A 509 -54.98 -17.60 -15.65
N ASP A 510 -53.89 -17.48 -14.90
CA ASP A 510 -52.64 -16.88 -15.38
C ASP A 510 -52.07 -17.56 -16.63
N PHE A 511 -52.36 -18.86 -16.83
CA PHE A 511 -51.88 -19.68 -17.94
C PHE A 511 -52.97 -20.09 -18.94
N TYR A 512 -54.08 -19.35 -19.02
CA TYR A 512 -55.20 -19.64 -19.94
C TYR A 512 -54.76 -19.89 -21.40
N GLY A 513 -53.81 -19.09 -21.89
CA GLY A 513 -53.25 -19.19 -23.25
C GLY A 513 -51.78 -19.64 -23.25
N ALA A 514 -51.32 -20.33 -22.20
CA ALA A 514 -49.90 -20.65 -22.06
C ALA A 514 -49.58 -22.14 -22.09
N SER A 515 -48.49 -22.48 -22.76
CA SER A 515 -47.69 -23.67 -22.45
C SER A 515 -46.59 -23.25 -21.46
N TRP A 516 -45.98 -24.20 -20.76
CA TRP A 516 -44.90 -23.90 -19.82
C TRP A 516 -44.00 -25.10 -19.60
N ALA A 517 -42.82 -24.85 -19.03
CA ALA A 517 -41.88 -25.89 -18.65
C ALA A 517 -41.17 -25.54 -17.35
N TYR A 518 -40.55 -26.56 -16.76
CA TYR A 518 -39.71 -26.38 -15.60
C TYR A 518 -38.24 -26.46 -15.98
N PHE A 519 -37.45 -25.48 -15.53
CA PHE A 519 -36.00 -25.54 -15.63
C PHE A 519 -35.44 -26.79 -14.92
N PRO A 520 -34.30 -27.31 -15.40
CA PRO A 520 -33.62 -28.41 -14.73
C PRO A 520 -32.92 -27.91 -13.47
N PHE A 521 -32.63 -28.84 -12.56
CA PHE A 521 -31.53 -28.64 -11.61
C PHE A 521 -30.29 -29.38 -12.10
N VAL A 522 -29.14 -28.75 -12.00
CA VAL A 522 -27.86 -29.32 -12.41
C VAL A 522 -26.97 -29.61 -11.21
N THR A 523 -26.09 -30.59 -11.36
CA THR A 523 -25.08 -30.95 -10.35
C THR A 523 -23.79 -30.15 -10.48
N GLN A 524 -23.66 -29.40 -11.58
CA GLN A 524 -22.55 -28.50 -11.87
C GLN A 524 -23.13 -27.14 -12.24
N HIS A 525 -22.56 -26.07 -11.68
CA HIS A 525 -23.03 -24.70 -11.90
C HIS A 525 -23.22 -24.39 -13.39
N LEU A 526 -24.36 -23.78 -13.70
CA LEU A 526 -24.67 -23.15 -14.97
C LEU A 526 -25.47 -21.90 -14.65
N GLN A 527 -25.03 -20.74 -15.12
CA GLN A 527 -25.69 -19.47 -14.82
C GLN A 527 -27.16 -19.51 -15.26
N GLY A 528 -28.06 -19.00 -14.40
CA GLY A 528 -29.50 -19.03 -14.61
C GLY A 528 -30.19 -20.35 -14.26
N VAL A 529 -29.44 -21.41 -13.90
CA VAL A 529 -29.99 -22.74 -13.61
C VAL A 529 -29.66 -23.14 -12.17
N GLY A 530 -30.65 -23.69 -11.46
CA GLY A 530 -30.49 -24.10 -10.07
C GLY A 530 -29.49 -25.24 -9.89
N VAL A 531 -28.70 -25.21 -8.81
CA VAL A 531 -27.73 -26.27 -8.48
C VAL A 531 -28.21 -27.12 -7.31
N LEU A 532 -28.21 -28.45 -7.48
CA LEU A 532 -28.52 -29.41 -6.42
C LEU A 532 -27.50 -30.55 -6.38
N SER A 533 -27.30 -31.10 -5.19
CA SER A 533 -26.47 -32.29 -5.00
C SER A 533 -27.11 -33.53 -5.62
N LYS A 534 -26.29 -34.48 -6.06
CA LYS A 534 -26.78 -35.78 -6.53
C LYS A 534 -27.50 -36.49 -5.38
N GLY A 535 -28.63 -37.13 -5.69
CA GLY A 535 -29.32 -38.04 -4.76
C GLY A 535 -30.47 -37.39 -4.00
N ARG A 536 -30.81 -36.17 -4.39
CA ARG A 536 -32.06 -35.55 -4.01
C ARG A 536 -33.21 -36.27 -4.71
N ASP A 537 -34.28 -36.47 -3.96
CA ASP A 537 -35.55 -36.88 -4.53
C ASP A 537 -36.17 -35.72 -5.31
N ILE A 538 -36.91 -36.06 -6.37
CA ILE A 538 -37.61 -35.05 -7.15
C ILE A 538 -38.71 -34.42 -6.30
N HIS A 539 -38.79 -33.09 -6.34
CA HIS A 539 -39.73 -32.31 -5.54
C HIS A 539 -40.62 -31.37 -6.37
N TYR A 540 -40.58 -31.51 -7.70
CA TYR A 540 -41.43 -30.81 -8.65
C TYR A 540 -41.66 -31.66 -9.90
N THR A 541 -42.67 -31.34 -10.69
CA THR A 541 -43.00 -32.07 -11.93
C THR A 541 -42.11 -31.61 -13.09
N TYR A 542 -40.85 -32.05 -13.10
CA TYR A 542 -39.91 -31.73 -14.17
C TYR A 542 -40.37 -32.33 -15.50
N GLY A 543 -40.48 -31.46 -16.51
CA GLY A 543 -40.99 -31.75 -17.85
C GLY A 543 -41.64 -30.51 -18.46
N ALA A 544 -42.45 -30.73 -19.51
CA ALA A 544 -43.17 -29.67 -20.21
C ALA A 544 -44.68 -29.86 -20.12
N PHE A 545 -45.43 -28.77 -20.14
CA PHE A 545 -46.88 -28.72 -20.09
C PHE A 545 -47.39 -27.93 -21.29
N LEU A 546 -48.13 -28.61 -22.16
CA LEU A 546 -48.70 -28.04 -23.35
C LEU A 546 -50.19 -27.76 -23.15
N ASN A 547 -50.60 -26.55 -23.50
CA ASN A 547 -52.01 -26.28 -23.72
C ASN A 547 -52.47 -27.05 -24.96
N ALA A 548 -53.54 -27.84 -24.86
CA ALA A 548 -54.05 -28.62 -25.98
C ALA A 548 -54.41 -27.76 -27.20
N ARG A 549 -54.69 -26.46 -27.00
CA ARG A 549 -54.95 -25.48 -28.06
C ARG A 549 -53.72 -25.23 -28.96
N HIS A 550 -52.51 -25.37 -28.42
CA HIS A 550 -51.25 -25.21 -29.17
C HIS A 550 -50.86 -26.43 -30.00
N LEU A 551 -51.69 -27.49 -29.98
CA LEU A 551 -51.49 -28.66 -30.83
C LEU A 551 -52.19 -28.54 -32.19
N GLY A 552 -52.63 -27.34 -32.56
CA GLY A 552 -53.19 -27.05 -33.88
C GLY A 552 -52.20 -27.33 -35.04
N PRO A 553 -52.69 -27.24 -36.30
CA PRO A 553 -51.83 -27.36 -37.48
C PRO A 553 -50.76 -26.28 -37.48
N GLY A 554 -49.48 -26.66 -37.49
CA GLY A 554 -48.36 -25.73 -37.64
C GLY A 554 -47.69 -25.23 -36.36
N ASP A 555 -48.29 -25.39 -35.17
CA ASP A 555 -47.76 -24.83 -33.91
C ASP A 555 -47.10 -25.87 -33.00
N GLY A 556 -47.58 -27.12 -33.06
CA GLY A 556 -47.22 -28.15 -32.08
C GLY A 556 -45.72 -28.49 -32.04
N VAL A 557 -45.00 -28.36 -33.16
CA VAL A 557 -43.54 -28.61 -33.20
C VAL A 557 -42.78 -27.47 -32.51
N GLN A 558 -43.06 -26.23 -32.89
CA GLN A 558 -42.37 -25.03 -32.40
C GLN A 558 -42.56 -24.88 -30.91
N VAL A 559 -43.82 -24.96 -30.44
CA VAL A 559 -44.14 -24.87 -29.01
C VAL A 559 -43.48 -26.01 -28.24
N THR A 560 -43.55 -27.25 -28.74
CA THR A 560 -42.88 -28.36 -28.04
C THR A 560 -41.36 -28.17 -28.00
N ALA A 561 -40.73 -27.73 -29.09
CA ALA A 561 -39.29 -27.47 -29.13
C ALA A 561 -38.88 -26.34 -28.18
N HIS A 562 -39.68 -25.29 -28.09
CA HIS A 562 -39.52 -24.16 -27.16
C HIS A 562 -39.58 -24.62 -25.70
N GLU A 563 -40.65 -25.31 -25.30
CA GLU A 563 -40.83 -25.80 -23.92
C GLU A 563 -39.76 -26.83 -23.53
N MET A 564 -39.39 -27.72 -24.47
CA MET A 564 -38.27 -28.63 -24.25
C MET A 564 -36.94 -27.87 -24.14
N GLY A 565 -36.77 -26.74 -24.84
CA GLY A 565 -35.63 -25.84 -24.69
C GLY A 565 -35.48 -25.31 -23.26
N HIS A 566 -36.57 -24.86 -22.64
CA HIS A 566 -36.59 -24.48 -21.22
C HIS A 566 -36.24 -25.64 -20.29
N ALA A 567 -36.86 -26.79 -20.50
CA ALA A 567 -36.52 -27.98 -19.72
C ALA A 567 -35.05 -28.38 -19.89
N LEU A 568 -34.42 -28.00 -21.01
CA LEU A 568 -33.00 -28.19 -21.29
C LEU A 568 -32.11 -26.99 -20.89
N GLY A 569 -32.63 -26.01 -20.15
CA GLY A 569 -31.83 -24.93 -19.54
C GLY A 569 -31.70 -23.64 -20.34
N LEU A 570 -32.52 -23.47 -21.39
CA LEU A 570 -32.55 -22.24 -22.18
C LEU A 570 -33.59 -21.25 -21.64
N SER A 571 -33.21 -19.99 -21.55
CA SER A 571 -34.12 -18.88 -21.23
C SER A 571 -34.69 -18.28 -22.52
N HIS A 572 -35.70 -17.42 -22.38
CA HIS A 572 -36.14 -16.57 -23.48
C HIS A 572 -35.04 -15.64 -23.96
N VAL A 573 -34.95 -15.42 -25.27
CA VAL A 573 -33.94 -14.53 -25.85
C VAL A 573 -34.19 -13.04 -25.57
N PHE A 574 -35.37 -12.66 -25.08
CA PHE A 574 -35.71 -11.28 -24.79
C PHE A 574 -35.51 -10.93 -23.31
N ASP A 575 -35.38 -9.63 -23.01
CA ASP A 575 -35.46 -9.18 -21.62
C ASP A 575 -36.92 -9.31 -21.16
N GLY A 576 -37.22 -10.26 -20.27
CA GLY A 576 -38.62 -10.52 -19.92
C GLY A 576 -38.96 -11.70 -19.04
N ASP A 577 -38.02 -12.57 -18.66
CA ASP A 577 -38.31 -13.59 -17.65
C ASP A 577 -37.21 -13.63 -16.59
N LEU A 578 -37.09 -12.51 -15.86
CA LEU A 578 -36.72 -12.39 -14.44
C LEU A 578 -36.59 -10.93 -13.91
N SER A 579 -36.70 -9.87 -14.73
CA SER A 579 -36.75 -8.49 -14.19
C SER A 579 -37.58 -7.45 -14.94
N THR A 580 -37.77 -7.52 -16.26
CA THR A 580 -38.41 -6.42 -17.00
C THR A 580 -38.98 -6.92 -18.32
N HIS A 581 -40.31 -7.13 -18.42
CA HIS A 581 -40.98 -7.27 -19.72
C HIS A 581 -40.79 -6.03 -20.62
N ASN A 582 -40.50 -4.89 -19.98
CA ASN A 582 -40.26 -3.60 -20.62
C ASN A 582 -38.86 -3.11 -20.29
N GLY A 583 -38.08 -2.80 -21.31
CA GLY A 583 -36.73 -2.27 -21.20
C GLY A 583 -35.64 -3.27 -21.54
N CYS A 584 -34.41 -2.81 -21.41
CA CYS A 584 -33.21 -3.59 -21.65
C CYS A 584 -32.42 -3.76 -20.35
N SER A 585 -32.19 -5.01 -19.98
CA SER A 585 -31.43 -5.41 -18.80
C SER A 585 -29.97 -4.96 -18.90
N LYS A 586 -29.34 -4.72 -17.74
CA LYS A 586 -27.92 -4.35 -17.65
C LYS A 586 -26.96 -5.48 -18.05
N GLY A 587 -27.45 -6.70 -18.16
CA GLY A 587 -26.70 -7.87 -18.59
C GLY A 587 -27.59 -8.79 -19.42
N ASP A 588 -26.95 -9.71 -20.12
CA ASP A 588 -27.61 -10.70 -20.97
C ASP A 588 -28.62 -11.54 -20.15
N PRO A 589 -29.93 -11.48 -20.49
CA PRO A 589 -30.99 -12.15 -19.74
C PRO A 589 -31.06 -13.66 -20.02
N ASP A 590 -30.53 -14.13 -21.16
CA ASP A 590 -30.63 -15.53 -21.58
C ASP A 590 -29.32 -16.32 -21.43
N TYR A 591 -28.25 -15.60 -21.10
CA TYR A 591 -26.90 -16.10 -20.83
C TYR A 591 -26.25 -16.75 -22.07
N CYS A 592 -26.65 -16.31 -23.27
CA CYS A 592 -26.08 -16.68 -24.56
C CYS A 592 -25.61 -15.40 -25.28
N GLN A 593 -24.30 -15.19 -25.38
CA GLN A 593 -23.77 -13.96 -25.96
C GLN A 593 -24.00 -13.87 -27.48
N ASP A 594 -24.24 -15.02 -28.12
CA ASP A 594 -24.53 -15.12 -29.54
C ASP A 594 -26.01 -14.95 -29.89
N THR A 595 -26.89 -14.75 -28.91
CA THR A 595 -28.28 -14.32 -29.10
C THR A 595 -28.38 -12.82 -28.87
N LYS A 596 -29.13 -12.16 -29.74
CA LYS A 596 -29.45 -10.74 -29.55
C LYS A 596 -30.73 -10.64 -28.74
N TYR A 597 -30.65 -9.98 -27.59
CA TYR A 597 -31.83 -9.71 -26.75
C TYR A 597 -32.38 -8.31 -27.00
N TYR A 598 -33.68 -8.16 -26.75
CA TYR A 598 -34.44 -6.96 -27.09
C TYR A 598 -35.52 -6.65 -26.06
N ASP A 599 -36.01 -5.41 -26.08
CA ASP A 599 -37.17 -4.96 -25.30
C ASP A 599 -38.47 -5.51 -25.91
N ARG A 600 -39.02 -6.56 -25.29
CA ARG A 600 -40.22 -7.23 -25.79
C ARG A 600 -41.46 -6.33 -25.74
N GLY A 601 -41.65 -5.57 -24.67
CA GLY A 601 -42.77 -4.65 -24.53
C GLY A 601 -42.78 -3.58 -25.62
N ALA A 602 -41.61 -3.03 -25.97
CA ALA A 602 -41.47 -2.08 -27.07
C ALA A 602 -41.77 -2.71 -28.45
N TYR A 603 -41.35 -3.95 -28.67
CA TYR A 603 -41.68 -4.67 -29.89
C TYR A 603 -43.20 -4.89 -30.04
N GLU A 604 -43.87 -5.36 -28.99
CA GLU A 604 -45.31 -5.65 -29.01
C GLU A 604 -46.16 -4.40 -29.31
N GLN A 605 -45.77 -3.24 -28.79
CA GLN A 605 -46.45 -1.97 -29.07
C GLN A 605 -46.37 -1.55 -30.54
N ASN A 606 -45.34 -2.01 -31.27
CA ASN A 606 -45.03 -1.57 -32.63
C ASN A 606 -45.29 -2.63 -33.73
N ILE A 607 -45.90 -3.76 -33.35
CA ILE A 607 -46.10 -4.96 -34.18
C ILE A 607 -46.97 -4.73 -35.45
N VAL A 608 -47.57 -3.55 -35.59
CA VAL A 608 -48.57 -3.21 -36.62
C VAL A 608 -47.94 -2.71 -37.94
N THR A 609 -46.62 -2.51 -38.02
CA THR A 609 -45.94 -2.09 -39.27
C THR A 609 -45.19 -3.25 -39.95
N ALA A 610 -44.94 -3.12 -41.26
CA ALA A 610 -44.65 -4.19 -42.24
C ALA A 610 -43.38 -5.06 -42.05
N SER A 611 -42.88 -5.25 -40.84
CA SER A 611 -41.71 -6.08 -40.54
C SER A 611 -41.84 -6.82 -39.20
N ARG A 612 -42.91 -7.62 -39.06
CA ARG A 612 -43.24 -8.34 -37.81
C ARG A 612 -42.15 -9.31 -37.33
N TYR A 613 -41.32 -9.81 -38.25
CA TYR A 613 -40.17 -10.67 -37.93
C TYR A 613 -38.93 -9.90 -37.52
N ASN A 614 -38.89 -8.57 -37.68
CA ASN A 614 -37.72 -7.80 -37.28
C ASN A 614 -37.81 -7.43 -35.80
N ARG A 615 -36.63 -7.31 -35.19
CA ARG A 615 -36.39 -6.81 -33.84
C ARG A 615 -35.30 -5.75 -33.88
N THR A 616 -35.31 -4.88 -32.89
CA THR A 616 -34.19 -4.00 -32.57
C THR A 616 -33.63 -4.47 -31.24
N SER A 617 -32.41 -4.99 -31.24
CA SER A 617 -31.75 -5.45 -30.02
C SER A 617 -31.42 -4.28 -29.10
N CYS A 618 -31.12 -4.60 -27.84
CA CYS A 618 -30.81 -3.64 -26.80
C CYS A 618 -29.53 -2.80 -27.05
N ASP A 619 -28.67 -3.25 -27.97
CA ASP A 619 -27.51 -2.51 -28.48
C ASP A 619 -27.84 -1.63 -29.71
N GLY A 620 -29.08 -1.67 -30.20
CA GLY A 620 -29.58 -0.87 -31.31
C GLY A 620 -29.53 -1.54 -32.68
N GLU A 621 -29.06 -2.79 -32.80
CA GLU A 621 -29.00 -3.49 -34.08
C GLU A 621 -30.37 -4.05 -34.51
N THR A 622 -30.73 -3.90 -35.79
CA THR A 622 -31.91 -4.56 -36.35
C THR A 622 -31.56 -5.95 -36.86
N TYR A 623 -32.38 -6.95 -36.51
CA TYR A 623 -32.20 -8.33 -36.96
C TYR A 623 -33.55 -9.02 -37.17
N VAL A 624 -33.52 -10.17 -37.85
CA VAL A 624 -34.70 -11.02 -38.08
C VAL A 624 -34.76 -12.07 -36.97
N ALA A 625 -35.91 -12.15 -36.29
CA ALA A 625 -36.19 -13.15 -35.26
C ALA A 625 -36.30 -14.55 -35.86
N THR A 626 -35.43 -15.45 -35.41
CA THR A 626 -35.33 -16.84 -35.90
C THR A 626 -35.25 -17.88 -34.79
N ASN A 627 -35.04 -17.43 -33.54
CA ASN A 627 -34.72 -18.31 -32.43
C ASN A 627 -35.96 -19.04 -31.92
N PHE A 628 -35.82 -20.33 -31.61
CA PHE A 628 -36.91 -21.09 -30.99
C PHE A 628 -37.32 -20.57 -29.62
N MET A 629 -36.43 -19.88 -28.89
CA MET A 629 -36.69 -19.33 -27.55
C MET A 629 -37.23 -17.89 -27.58
N ASP A 630 -37.67 -17.41 -28.75
CA ASP A 630 -38.34 -16.13 -28.92
C ASP A 630 -39.86 -16.28 -28.89
N TYR A 631 -40.59 -15.16 -28.81
CA TYR A 631 -42.04 -15.10 -28.95
C TYR A 631 -42.46 -14.19 -30.10
N PHE A 632 -43.64 -14.50 -30.64
CA PHE A 632 -44.43 -13.72 -31.60
C PHE A 632 -43.70 -13.45 -32.92
N TYR A 633 -44.18 -14.00 -34.04
CA TYR A 633 -43.61 -13.72 -35.36
C TYR A 633 -42.07 -13.89 -35.38
N SER A 634 -41.60 -15.05 -34.95
CA SER A 634 -40.24 -15.56 -35.16
C SER A 634 -40.29 -16.66 -36.23
N HIS A 635 -39.20 -16.89 -36.95
CA HIS A 635 -39.13 -18.03 -37.86
C HIS A 635 -39.05 -19.38 -37.14
N ASP A 636 -38.75 -19.40 -35.84
CA ASP A 636 -38.69 -20.58 -34.96
C ASP A 636 -37.96 -21.75 -35.64
N ASN A 637 -36.72 -21.50 -36.07
CA ASN A 637 -35.96 -22.44 -36.89
C ASN A 637 -34.49 -22.57 -36.48
N SER A 638 -34.05 -21.85 -35.45
CA SER A 638 -32.64 -21.77 -35.04
C SER A 638 -32.48 -21.88 -33.53
N PHE A 639 -31.51 -22.69 -33.11
CA PHE A 639 -30.82 -22.57 -31.83
C PHE A 639 -29.37 -22.19 -32.10
N THR A 640 -28.73 -21.42 -31.22
CA THR A 640 -27.39 -20.89 -31.44
C THR A 640 -26.26 -21.78 -30.88
N PHE A 641 -25.01 -21.38 -31.06
CA PHE A 641 -23.85 -22.11 -30.55
C PHE A 641 -23.79 -22.07 -29.01
N ASP A 642 -24.09 -20.94 -28.38
CA ASP A 642 -24.11 -20.83 -26.92
C ASP A 642 -25.30 -21.60 -26.33
N GLN A 643 -26.46 -21.54 -26.97
CA GLN A 643 -27.61 -22.35 -26.59
C GLN A 643 -27.29 -23.86 -26.67
N ARG A 644 -26.56 -24.32 -27.69
CA ARG A 644 -26.03 -25.69 -27.73
C ARG A 644 -25.17 -25.99 -26.52
N SER A 645 -24.20 -25.14 -26.20
CA SER A 645 -23.29 -25.35 -25.07
C SER A 645 -24.06 -25.51 -23.75
N ARG A 646 -25.06 -24.65 -23.50
CA ARG A 646 -25.94 -24.73 -22.32
C ARG A 646 -26.73 -26.02 -22.28
N VAL A 647 -27.41 -26.37 -23.38
CA VAL A 647 -28.18 -27.62 -23.49
C VAL A 647 -27.29 -28.83 -23.26
N ARG A 648 -26.07 -28.86 -23.82
CA ARG A 648 -25.12 -29.95 -23.62
C ARG A 648 -24.62 -30.03 -22.18
N HIS A 649 -24.45 -28.91 -21.49
CA HIS A 649 -24.17 -28.91 -20.05
C HIS A 649 -25.32 -29.57 -19.27
N VAL A 650 -26.57 -29.18 -19.54
CA VAL A 650 -27.75 -29.78 -18.91
C VAL A 650 -27.83 -31.29 -19.19
N ILE A 651 -27.64 -31.73 -20.42
CA ILE A 651 -27.64 -33.16 -20.79
C ILE A 651 -26.65 -33.99 -19.95
N ASN A 652 -25.51 -33.40 -19.58
CA ASN A 652 -24.45 -34.08 -18.84
C ASN A 652 -24.61 -34.00 -17.31
N TYR A 653 -25.24 -32.94 -16.80
CA TYR A 653 -25.21 -32.63 -15.36
C TYR A 653 -26.58 -32.45 -14.71
N ALA A 654 -27.67 -32.39 -15.47
CA ALA A 654 -29.02 -32.28 -14.93
C ALA A 654 -29.38 -33.47 -14.06
N LEU A 655 -30.21 -33.24 -13.05
CA LEU A 655 -30.94 -34.30 -12.37
C LEU A 655 -32.21 -34.61 -13.16
N TRP A 656 -32.71 -35.84 -13.05
CA TRP A 656 -34.05 -36.20 -13.53
C TRP A 656 -34.29 -35.99 -15.03
N LEU A 657 -33.28 -36.23 -15.88
CA LEU A 657 -33.39 -36.16 -17.33
C LEU A 657 -32.94 -37.50 -17.94
N PRO A 658 -33.63 -38.07 -18.94
CA PRO A 658 -33.36 -39.42 -19.43
C PRO A 658 -32.19 -39.43 -20.41
N THR A 659 -30.99 -39.21 -19.87
CA THR A 659 -29.73 -39.20 -20.63
C THR A 659 -28.83 -40.35 -20.18
N PRO A 660 -27.88 -40.79 -21.02
CA PRO A 660 -26.91 -41.83 -20.66
C PRO A 660 -26.08 -41.49 -19.40
N PHE A 661 -26.01 -40.22 -19.01
CA PHE A 661 -25.26 -39.73 -17.85
C PHE A 661 -26.06 -39.82 -16.54
N ASN A 662 -27.39 -39.95 -16.65
CA ASN A 662 -28.32 -39.99 -15.53
C ASN A 662 -28.99 -41.37 -15.30
N GLY A 663 -28.87 -42.33 -16.24
CA GLY A 663 -29.26 -43.73 -16.02
C GLY A 663 -28.95 -44.63 -17.23
N PHE A 664 -28.09 -45.65 -17.11
CA PHE A 664 -28.54 -47.04 -16.84
C PHE A 664 -27.55 -47.89 -15.99
N ASN A 665 -26.33 -47.39 -15.71
CA ASN A 665 -25.24 -48.18 -15.11
C ASN A 665 -24.73 -47.71 -13.73
N ASN A 666 -25.26 -46.61 -13.18
CA ASN A 666 -24.76 -46.02 -11.93
C ASN A 666 -25.73 -46.23 -10.75
N GLY A 667 -25.85 -47.47 -10.28
CA GLY A 667 -26.04 -47.80 -8.86
C GLY A 667 -27.15 -47.11 -8.03
N ARG A 668 -28.23 -46.60 -8.63
CA ARG A 668 -29.41 -46.12 -7.88
C ARG A 668 -30.60 -47.05 -8.08
N LYS A 669 -31.20 -47.45 -6.96
CA LYS A 669 -32.51 -48.11 -6.91
C LYS A 669 -33.57 -47.12 -7.38
N THR A 670 -33.89 -47.07 -8.67
CA THR A 670 -35.15 -46.47 -9.09
C THR A 670 -36.25 -47.51 -8.83
N SER A 671 -37.26 -47.11 -8.06
CA SER A 671 -38.51 -47.87 -7.98
C SER A 671 -39.07 -48.03 -9.38
N ASN A 672 -39.43 -49.25 -9.78
CA ASN A 672 -40.27 -49.46 -10.94
C ASN A 672 -41.54 -48.61 -10.77
N GLY A 673 -41.72 -47.59 -11.61
CA GLY A 673 -42.99 -46.88 -11.74
C GLY A 673 -42.99 -45.38 -11.43
N TYR A 674 -44.23 -44.89 -11.30
CA TYR A 674 -44.63 -43.49 -11.20
C TYR A 674 -43.98 -42.75 -10.02
N MET A 675 -43.58 -41.50 -10.26
CA MET A 675 -43.08 -40.61 -9.24
C MET A 675 -44.22 -40.22 -8.28
N LYS A 676 -43.95 -40.29 -6.98
CA LYS A 676 -44.92 -39.90 -5.96
C LYS A 676 -44.74 -38.45 -5.57
N LYS A 677 -45.87 -37.74 -5.40
CA LYS A 677 -45.88 -36.39 -4.85
C LYS A 677 -45.25 -36.38 -3.45
N PRO A 678 -44.24 -35.53 -3.18
CA PRO A 678 -43.71 -35.35 -1.84
C PRO A 678 -44.77 -34.80 -0.88
N ALA A 679 -44.72 -35.22 0.39
CA ALA A 679 -45.64 -34.74 1.42
C ALA A 679 -45.50 -33.23 1.69
N ASP A 680 -44.31 -32.68 1.46
CA ASP A 680 -43.94 -31.28 1.63
C ASP A 680 -43.85 -30.52 0.30
N PHE A 681 -44.52 -31.02 -0.76
CA PHE A 681 -44.52 -30.38 -2.07
C PHE A 681 -44.86 -28.89 -1.98
N LYS A 682 -43.98 -28.06 -2.53
CA LYS A 682 -44.19 -26.63 -2.69
C LYS A 682 -44.28 -26.31 -4.17
N TYR A 683 -45.36 -25.65 -4.56
CA TYR A 683 -45.47 -25.13 -5.92
C TYR A 683 -44.27 -24.22 -6.21
N THR A 684 -43.61 -24.52 -7.32
CA THR A 684 -42.55 -23.68 -7.88
C THR A 684 -43.11 -23.05 -9.13
N LYS A 685 -42.95 -21.74 -9.29
CA LYS A 685 -43.40 -21.05 -10.50
C LYS A 685 -42.59 -21.56 -11.71
N PRO A 686 -43.23 -22.07 -12.77
CA PRO A 686 -42.54 -22.48 -13.99
C PRO A 686 -42.18 -21.29 -14.88
N VAL A 687 -41.40 -21.56 -15.92
CA VAL A 687 -41.19 -20.65 -17.05
C VAL A 687 -42.38 -20.82 -17.99
N SER A 688 -43.09 -19.75 -18.33
CA SER A 688 -44.38 -19.86 -19.02
C SER A 688 -44.45 -19.03 -20.30
N CYS A 689 -45.06 -19.63 -21.32
CA CYS A 689 -45.19 -19.09 -22.66
C CYS A 689 -46.61 -18.73 -23.01
N ILE A 690 -46.95 -17.44 -22.87
CA ILE A 690 -48.26 -16.91 -23.23
C ILE A 690 -48.28 -16.66 -24.74
N ILE A 691 -49.09 -17.44 -25.46
CA ILE A 691 -49.45 -17.17 -26.84
C ILE A 691 -50.81 -16.44 -26.81
N PRO A 692 -50.90 -15.16 -27.21
CA PRO A 692 -52.16 -14.46 -27.39
C PRO A 692 -52.98 -15.25 -28.41
N VAL A 693 -54.18 -15.61 -28.00
CA VAL A 693 -55.22 -16.02 -28.93
C VAL A 693 -55.71 -14.75 -29.61
N ASP A 694 -55.63 -14.70 -30.94
CA ASP A 694 -56.30 -13.68 -31.76
C ASP A 694 -57.79 -13.52 -31.38
#